data_AF-A0A4R2LFW0-F1
#
_entry.id   AF-A0A4R2LFW0-F1
#
_cell.length_a   1.000
_cell.length_b   1.000
_cell.length_c   1.000
_cell.angle_alpha   90.00
_cell.angle_beta   90.00
_cell.angle_gamma   90.00
#
_symmetry.space_group_name_H-M   'P 1'
#
loop_
_entity.id
_entity.type
_entity.pdbx_description
1 polymer ?
#
loop_
_entity_poly.entity_id
_entity_poly.type
_entity_poly.pdbx_seq_one_letter_code
_entity_poly.pdbx_strand_id
1 'polypeptide(L)'
;MKKRLILVILILMFSVTGCTEKVREDKKDILEVGQETGKCIQDIYASASDSGKLTDPETMEAILERLGSEGYSAVDEKNQFNMTHPEPVEAFCQKVSDGQPGEMRLIVVMSTASFSCYEFSCDGDDVKVTKCVVNWNENQPEAGFKEEFSAVSWLYTDKGYLFFERSLPAGYEKTMGYTGIRVKPLDAQCREACREYIIPVNYYLNNMFICDWDEMDFNTLNFYDLFEPLYRMNYDCDSPYGVNVKDDRYEIPGDEFEGLFLKYFNMDADTLRKRTVYQKEGQVYQYRPRGMHDAARITDIPYPEVVDCIQNGDGTFTLTVDAIWPAKMMDRAFSHQVMIRPMEDGSFQYVSNRGIPLENAVEPNWYTERTAISILTEEERNRLREEALALAAADKDICSKVDEMNADRYEDAVKFYDAYKEGRDGQVTLYRAYNNGIFGAITFTYREGRLQTCFVGIHWNRKGTAEVYQTGDGNIVDLNLTKKGYFIYTNEFTVMHGSLREYFRLKPLPQKCRELTEKYISGLSYVDYELLLNNWDQERVAAYVNTSLFLDIYRIKTGGIPELENGRIPAEVFESVMTEAFPVTVEQLRNNCHYEEESESYPLQRACAKQFAPFGEVVDYRENGDGTLTLFVEAVWPDYNTDCAYKNEILVEPFDDGSCRYLSNKVEKTGTDREVLADEGNILLGVSDYDGMANYERMEAFLEKAEAGEACEAEVYEIHADGGYGKYRFHFDGQNMRVDLDVVTWDTQGPISMGNYEYQIENWSYTEKGWFSYTLDVPEPPEVSEVIQDQVMMRVRPMREDYRNFTEEWLVPVGYQRNNMFSIEWDSQHMEKLDFNGLYEAFYMLSCGEVFESDDFPKGIPAEEFEERMLKYLPITRESLREYAAYNEAANSYGCANLGCGNYSADAFWTSIPEVVDMYENGDGTWTVTVDAVCKRKGTDRILSHELTVDFPEEGTIRYLGNHILNEGASRIPLYRYRVSQ
;
A
#
# COMPACT_ATOMS: atom_id res chain seq x y z
N MET A 1 43.34 0.58 73.63
CA MET A 1 42.43 -0.55 73.94
C MET A 1 41.27 -0.68 72.94
N LYS A 2 41.02 0.34 72.12
CA LYS A 2 39.83 0.63 71.29
C LYS A 2 40.35 1.57 70.16
N LYS A 3 39.71 1.78 69.00
CA LYS A 3 38.39 1.38 68.48
C LYS A 3 38.33 1.63 66.95
N ARG A 4 37.21 1.27 66.33
CA ARG A 4 36.66 1.95 65.14
C ARG A 4 36.73 3.49 65.26
N LEU A 5 37.31 4.21 64.31
CA LEU A 5 36.78 5.48 63.74
C LEU A 5 37.62 5.96 62.54
N ILE A 6 36.94 6.55 61.55
CA ILE A 6 37.37 7.56 60.55
C ILE A 6 38.88 7.66 60.21
N LEU A 7 39.19 7.46 58.92
CA LEU A 7 40.24 8.23 58.23
C LEU A 7 39.70 8.80 56.90
N VAL A 8 38.80 9.77 57.03
CA VAL A 8 38.53 10.76 55.99
C VAL A 8 39.59 11.87 56.14
N ILE A 9 39.77 12.73 55.11
CA ILE A 9 40.71 13.86 55.07
C ILE A 9 42.18 13.44 54.82
N LEU A 10 42.52 13.09 53.57
CA LEU A 10 43.88 13.29 53.02
C LEU A 10 44.00 13.24 51.48
N ILE A 11 42.88 13.23 50.73
CA ILE A 11 42.88 13.31 49.25
C ILE A 11 41.94 14.43 48.82
N LEU A 12 42.46 15.66 48.87
CA LEU A 12 41.81 16.88 48.35
C LEU A 12 42.88 17.96 48.20
N MET A 13 42.78 18.79 47.15
CA MET A 13 43.80 19.75 46.67
C MET A 13 45.09 19.11 46.09
N PHE A 14 45.03 18.72 44.82
CA PHE A 14 45.98 19.20 43.82
C PHE A 14 45.29 19.30 42.45
N SER A 15 45.29 20.49 41.87
CA SER A 15 44.77 20.84 40.54
C SER A 15 45.61 21.99 39.99
N VAL A 16 45.69 22.15 38.66
CA VAL A 16 46.47 23.20 37.94
C VAL A 16 48.01 22.94 38.05
N THR A 17 48.83 22.78 36.99
CA THR A 17 48.65 22.82 35.51
C THR A 17 49.83 22.14 34.79
N GLY A 18 49.62 21.65 33.56
CA GLY A 18 50.52 21.95 32.42
C GLY A 18 51.55 20.91 31.94
N CYS A 19 51.17 20.16 30.89
CA CYS A 19 52.03 19.62 29.80
C CYS A 19 53.13 18.60 30.19
N THR A 20 53.78 17.86 29.26
CA THR A 20 53.76 17.85 27.78
C THR A 20 53.60 16.44 27.18
N GLU A 21 53.02 16.41 25.96
CA GLU A 21 53.40 15.60 24.79
C GLU A 21 53.77 14.11 24.96
N LYS A 22 52.94 13.24 24.36
CA LYS A 22 53.42 12.07 23.62
C LYS A 22 53.05 12.21 22.14
N VAL A 23 54.01 11.90 21.29
CA VAL A 23 54.00 11.98 19.82
C VAL A 23 52.67 11.55 19.20
N ARG A 24 52.03 12.47 18.47
CA ARG A 24 51.24 12.13 17.26
C ARG A 24 52.23 11.97 16.10
N GLU A 25 52.01 11.01 15.22
CA GLU A 25 52.63 11.03 13.89
C GLU A 25 51.80 11.98 12.99
N ASP A 26 52.47 12.77 12.16
CA ASP A 26 51.82 13.77 11.31
C ASP A 26 51.15 13.10 10.10
N LYS A 27 49.83 12.86 10.23
CA LYS A 27 48.97 12.43 9.12
C LYS A 27 48.83 13.57 8.10
N LYS A 28 49.25 13.34 6.85
CA LYS A 28 49.10 14.30 5.73
C LYS A 28 47.65 14.77 5.57
N ASP A 29 47.49 16.02 5.14
CA ASP A 29 46.17 16.58 4.80
C ASP A 29 45.61 15.91 3.53
N ILE A 30 44.32 15.60 3.51
CA ILE A 30 43.61 15.02 2.37
C ILE A 30 43.70 15.89 1.10
N LEU A 31 43.84 17.21 1.24
CA LEU A 31 44.06 18.14 0.13
C LEU A 31 45.45 17.95 -0.51
N GLU A 32 46.47 17.66 0.31
CA GLU A 32 47.82 17.34 -0.18
C GLU A 32 47.80 15.98 -0.88
N VAL A 33 47.15 14.97 -0.29
CA VAL A 33 46.97 13.64 -0.88
C VAL A 33 46.27 13.74 -2.23
N GLY A 34 45.16 14.47 -2.34
CA GLY A 34 44.45 14.67 -3.61
C GLY A 34 45.32 15.34 -4.69
N GLN A 35 46.16 16.31 -4.33
CA GLN A 35 47.12 16.92 -5.26
C GLN A 35 48.30 16.01 -5.62
N GLU A 36 48.65 15.02 -4.80
CA GLU A 36 49.66 14.00 -5.14
C GLU A 36 49.04 12.94 -6.06
N THR A 37 47.90 12.37 -5.68
CA THR A 37 47.10 11.43 -6.49
C THR A 37 46.82 11.98 -7.90
N GLY A 38 46.44 13.25 -8.01
CA GLY A 38 46.17 13.87 -9.32
C GLY A 38 47.41 13.95 -10.22
N LYS A 39 48.62 14.13 -9.64
CA LYS A 39 49.87 14.13 -10.42
C LYS A 39 50.23 12.74 -10.93
N CYS A 40 49.84 11.68 -10.22
CA CYS A 40 50.07 10.29 -10.64
C CYS A 40 49.29 9.90 -11.91
N ILE A 41 48.20 10.60 -12.25
CA ILE A 41 47.34 10.32 -13.43
C ILE A 41 47.31 11.48 -14.46
N GLN A 42 48.12 12.52 -14.25
CA GLN A 42 48.12 13.76 -15.04
C GLN A 42 48.47 13.56 -16.52
N ASP A 43 49.36 12.61 -16.83
CA ASP A 43 49.72 12.24 -18.19
C ASP A 43 48.56 11.57 -18.95
N ILE A 44 47.80 10.73 -18.25
CA ILE A 44 46.62 10.05 -18.80
C ILE A 44 45.50 11.07 -19.04
N TYR A 45 45.18 11.90 -18.03
CA TYR A 45 44.16 12.95 -18.15
C TYR A 45 44.45 13.89 -19.33
N ALA A 46 45.67 14.42 -19.42
CA ALA A 46 46.03 15.36 -20.49
C ALA A 46 45.89 14.71 -21.88
N SER A 47 46.35 13.47 -22.05
CA SER A 47 46.23 12.72 -23.31
C SER A 47 44.77 12.45 -23.70
N ALA A 48 43.92 12.09 -22.75
CA ALA A 48 42.49 11.87 -22.98
C ALA A 48 41.74 13.18 -23.26
N SER A 49 42.05 14.25 -22.53
CA SER A 49 41.48 15.60 -22.75
C SER A 49 41.83 16.15 -24.14
N ASP A 50 43.10 16.07 -24.55
CA ASP A 50 43.56 16.57 -25.86
C ASP A 50 43.00 15.77 -27.05
N SER A 51 42.54 14.53 -26.81
CA SER A 51 41.94 13.66 -27.83
C SER A 51 40.40 13.55 -27.77
N GLY A 52 39.76 14.16 -26.77
CA GLY A 52 38.31 14.09 -26.57
C GLY A 52 37.79 12.78 -25.97
N LYS A 53 38.69 11.97 -25.37
CA LYS A 53 38.46 10.59 -24.93
C LYS A 53 38.28 10.41 -23.40
N LEU A 54 37.86 11.47 -22.69
CA LEU A 54 37.78 11.44 -21.21
C LEU A 54 36.73 10.46 -20.66
N THR A 55 35.68 10.20 -21.45
CA THR A 55 34.57 9.28 -21.13
C THR A 55 34.79 7.85 -21.63
N ASP A 56 35.89 7.59 -22.35
CA ASP A 56 36.14 6.30 -22.99
C ASP A 56 36.48 5.23 -21.94
N PRO A 57 35.97 3.98 -22.08
CA PRO A 57 36.27 2.89 -21.14
C PRO A 57 37.77 2.66 -20.91
N GLU A 58 38.57 2.73 -21.97
CA GLU A 58 40.03 2.53 -21.90
C GLU A 58 40.74 3.66 -21.12
N THR A 59 40.18 4.87 -21.09
CA THR A 59 40.69 5.97 -20.26
C THR A 59 40.43 5.70 -18.78
N MET A 60 39.23 5.23 -18.43
CA MET A 60 38.89 4.87 -17.05
C MET A 60 39.75 3.70 -16.54
N GLU A 61 39.90 2.65 -17.36
CA GLU A 61 40.74 1.50 -17.05
C GLU A 61 42.20 1.91 -16.80
N ALA A 62 42.81 2.69 -17.70
CA ALA A 62 44.17 3.18 -17.53
C ALA A 62 44.38 4.05 -16.27
N ILE A 63 43.37 4.84 -15.87
CA ILE A 63 43.40 5.61 -14.62
C ILE A 63 43.37 4.67 -13.41
N LEU A 64 42.46 3.69 -13.38
CA LEU A 64 42.32 2.75 -12.28
C LEU A 64 43.54 1.83 -12.14
N GLU A 65 44.10 1.33 -13.25
CA GLU A 65 45.37 0.59 -13.28
C GLU A 65 46.51 1.42 -12.68
N ARG A 66 46.65 2.70 -13.09
CA ARG A 66 47.70 3.59 -12.58
C ARG A 66 47.56 3.81 -11.07
N LEU A 67 46.34 4.11 -10.59
CA LEU A 67 46.08 4.30 -9.16
C LEU A 67 46.36 3.03 -8.35
N GLY A 68 45.98 1.85 -8.87
CA GLY A 68 46.32 0.57 -8.28
C GLY A 68 47.84 0.35 -8.23
N SER A 69 48.57 0.65 -9.30
CA SER A 69 50.04 0.48 -9.36
C SER A 69 50.82 1.32 -8.35
N GLU A 70 50.25 2.47 -7.91
CA GLU A 70 50.76 3.31 -6.84
C GLU A 70 50.25 2.89 -5.43
N GLY A 71 49.41 1.85 -5.36
CA GLY A 71 48.93 1.23 -4.12
C GLY A 71 47.64 1.81 -3.53
N TYR A 72 46.86 2.56 -4.32
CA TYR A 72 45.59 3.12 -3.86
C TYR A 72 44.41 2.18 -4.10
N SER A 73 43.51 2.10 -3.12
CA SER A 73 42.16 1.56 -3.32
C SER A 73 41.34 2.53 -4.19
N ALA A 74 41.00 2.13 -5.41
CA ALA A 74 40.33 3.01 -6.39
C ALA A 74 39.24 2.30 -7.20
N VAL A 75 38.13 3.01 -7.47
CA VAL A 75 36.95 2.52 -8.21
C VAL A 75 36.30 3.66 -9.01
N ASP A 76 35.48 3.37 -10.00
CA ASP A 76 34.69 4.39 -10.73
C ASP A 76 33.37 4.73 -10.01
N GLU A 77 32.82 5.92 -10.27
CA GLU A 77 31.59 6.42 -9.63
C GLU A 77 30.32 5.61 -9.96
N LYS A 78 30.35 4.76 -10.99
CA LYS A 78 29.21 3.97 -11.49
C LYS A 78 29.36 2.47 -11.20
N ASN A 79 30.43 2.06 -10.53
CA ASN A 79 30.80 0.66 -10.28
C ASN A 79 30.84 -0.21 -11.55
N GLN A 80 31.31 0.35 -12.67
CA GLN A 80 31.42 -0.34 -13.97
C GLN A 80 32.80 -0.95 -14.26
N PHE A 81 33.75 -0.75 -13.35
CA PHE A 81 35.05 -1.38 -13.32
C PHE A 81 35.28 -2.00 -11.93
N ASN A 82 36.14 -3.01 -11.85
CA ASN A 82 36.49 -3.61 -10.56
C ASN A 82 37.42 -2.68 -9.77
N MET A 83 37.21 -2.62 -8.44
CA MET A 83 38.08 -1.84 -7.55
C MET A 83 39.52 -2.38 -7.61
N THR A 84 40.50 -1.50 -7.84
CA THR A 84 41.91 -1.84 -7.65
C THR A 84 42.26 -1.76 -6.17
N HIS A 85 43.08 -2.70 -5.67
CA HIS A 85 43.47 -2.82 -4.26
C HIS A 85 42.27 -2.77 -3.27
N PRO A 86 41.32 -3.73 -3.33
CA PRO A 86 40.15 -3.74 -2.46
C PRO A 86 40.46 -4.16 -1.01
N GLU A 87 41.57 -4.86 -0.76
CA GLU A 87 41.87 -5.50 0.53
C GLU A 87 41.92 -4.53 1.74
N PRO A 88 42.43 -3.28 1.63
CA PRO A 88 42.34 -2.29 2.70
C PRO A 88 40.91 -1.85 3.01
N VAL A 89 40.02 -1.84 2.01
CA VAL A 89 38.61 -1.49 2.16
C VAL A 89 37.85 -2.62 2.82
N GLU A 90 38.06 -3.86 2.37
CA GLU A 90 37.50 -5.06 3.02
C GLU A 90 37.93 -5.16 4.49
N ALA A 91 39.23 -4.96 4.77
CA ALA A 91 39.80 -5.00 6.12
C ALA A 91 39.38 -3.82 7.02
N PHE A 92 38.85 -2.73 6.45
CA PHE A 92 38.20 -1.67 7.21
C PHE A 92 36.73 -2.00 7.47
N CYS A 93 35.99 -2.45 6.45
CA CYS A 93 34.58 -2.79 6.59
C CYS A 93 34.37 -3.89 7.65
N GLN A 94 35.21 -4.93 7.65
CA GLN A 94 35.19 -5.96 8.70
C GLN A 94 35.43 -5.37 10.10
N LYS A 95 36.34 -4.40 10.26
CA LYS A 95 36.57 -3.77 11.56
C LYS A 95 35.35 -2.99 12.05
N VAL A 96 34.68 -2.26 11.16
CA VAL A 96 33.44 -1.56 11.51
C VAL A 96 32.37 -2.58 11.95
N SER A 97 32.20 -3.68 11.21
CA SER A 97 31.30 -4.78 11.59
C SER A 97 31.67 -5.45 12.92
N ASP A 98 32.97 -5.52 13.25
CA ASP A 98 33.47 -6.06 14.52
C ASP A 98 33.44 -5.05 15.69
N GLY A 99 32.97 -3.81 15.48
CA GLY A 99 33.02 -2.73 16.48
C GLY A 99 34.45 -2.25 16.83
N GLN A 100 35.42 -2.45 15.92
CA GLN A 100 36.83 -2.15 16.12
C GLN A 100 37.24 -0.82 15.46
N PRO A 101 38.08 0.01 16.12
CA PRO A 101 38.55 1.25 15.54
C PRO A 101 39.47 1.01 14.33
N GLY A 102 39.36 1.89 13.33
CA GLY A 102 40.10 1.76 12.08
C GLY A 102 40.12 3.06 11.28
N GLU A 103 40.97 3.09 10.24
CA GLU A 103 40.97 4.14 9.22
C GLU A 103 41.18 3.49 7.83
N MET A 104 40.63 4.10 6.77
CA MET A 104 40.94 3.74 5.38
C MET A 104 40.91 4.95 4.44
N ARG A 105 41.43 4.75 3.23
CA ARG A 105 41.35 5.70 2.10
C ARG A 105 40.74 5.01 0.89
N LEU A 106 39.90 5.74 0.15
CA LEU A 106 39.30 5.30 -1.10
C LEU A 106 39.36 6.45 -2.12
N ILE A 107 39.63 6.14 -3.39
CA ILE A 107 39.47 7.06 -4.52
C ILE A 107 38.24 6.62 -5.31
N VAL A 108 37.33 7.55 -5.58
CA VAL A 108 36.21 7.35 -6.50
C VAL A 108 36.41 8.26 -7.72
N VAL A 109 36.68 7.65 -8.88
CA VAL A 109 36.96 8.34 -10.15
C VAL A 109 35.64 8.60 -10.90
N MET A 110 35.43 9.83 -11.31
CA MET A 110 34.22 10.26 -12.02
C MET A 110 34.39 10.12 -13.54
N SER A 111 33.28 10.05 -14.27
CA SER A 111 33.28 9.76 -15.72
C SER A 111 33.92 10.84 -16.62
N THR A 112 34.38 11.95 -16.05
CA THR A 112 35.21 12.98 -16.71
C THR A 112 36.65 13.03 -16.19
N ALA A 113 37.10 11.97 -15.50
CA ALA A 113 38.42 11.81 -14.89
C ALA A 113 38.80 12.83 -13.80
N SER A 114 37.86 13.66 -13.32
CA SER A 114 37.92 14.21 -11.95
C SER A 114 37.71 13.07 -10.93
N PHE A 115 38.05 13.29 -9.66
CA PHE A 115 37.90 12.25 -8.64
C PHE A 115 37.66 12.80 -7.23
N SER A 116 37.11 11.95 -6.38
CA SER A 116 36.93 12.19 -4.95
C SER A 116 37.87 11.29 -4.14
N CYS A 117 38.73 11.89 -3.31
CA CYS A 117 39.41 11.18 -2.24
C CYS A 117 38.51 11.15 -1.00
N TYR A 118 38.35 9.98 -0.41
CA TYR A 118 37.67 9.77 0.86
C TYR A 118 38.67 9.26 1.91
N GLU A 119 38.65 9.84 3.10
CA GLU A 119 39.23 9.27 4.32
C GLU A 119 38.09 8.88 5.26
N PHE A 120 38.09 7.62 5.68
CA PHE A 120 37.15 7.10 6.68
C PHE A 120 37.90 6.84 7.99
N SER A 121 37.26 7.12 9.12
CA SER A 121 37.73 6.73 10.45
C SER A 121 36.57 6.24 11.32
N CYS A 122 36.82 5.21 12.12
CA CYS A 122 35.84 4.60 13.02
C CYS A 122 36.39 4.60 14.46
N ASP A 123 35.57 5.00 15.42
CA ASP A 123 35.91 5.05 16.86
C ASP A 123 34.71 4.56 17.69
N GLY A 124 34.66 3.26 17.97
CA GLY A 124 33.42 2.58 18.33
C GLY A 124 32.49 2.46 17.12
N ASP A 125 31.19 2.69 17.33
CA ASP A 125 30.14 2.56 16.31
C ASP A 125 30.05 3.78 15.36
N ASP A 126 30.76 4.87 15.68
CA ASP A 126 30.77 6.14 14.94
C ASP A 126 31.72 6.09 13.72
N VAL A 127 31.19 6.00 12.49
CA VAL A 127 31.98 6.20 11.26
C VAL A 127 31.94 7.66 10.79
N LYS A 128 33.12 8.27 10.67
CA LYS A 128 33.33 9.64 10.18
C LYS A 128 34.04 9.62 8.84
N VAL A 129 33.62 10.53 7.96
CA VAL A 129 34.06 10.59 6.56
C VAL A 129 34.54 12.01 6.25
N THR A 130 35.78 12.11 5.78
CA THR A 130 36.35 13.33 5.20
C THR A 130 36.45 13.12 3.69
N LYS A 131 35.80 13.98 2.91
CA LYS A 131 35.84 13.94 1.44
C LYS A 131 36.62 15.14 0.89
N CYS A 132 37.39 14.91 -0.16
CA CYS A 132 38.05 15.93 -0.96
C CYS A 132 37.74 15.68 -2.45
N VAL A 133 37.29 16.70 -3.17
CA VAL A 133 37.12 16.63 -4.64
C VAL A 133 38.30 17.31 -5.33
N VAL A 134 38.88 16.60 -6.29
CA VAL A 134 39.98 17.06 -7.16
C VAL A 134 39.45 17.25 -8.57
N ASN A 135 39.58 18.48 -9.08
CA ASN A 135 39.21 18.87 -10.43
C ASN A 135 40.47 19.20 -11.25
N TRP A 136 40.28 19.52 -12.54
CA TRP A 136 41.37 19.85 -13.45
C TRP A 136 41.30 21.30 -13.93
N ASN A 137 42.43 22.01 -13.86
CA ASN A 137 42.57 23.41 -14.25
C ASN A 137 43.89 23.59 -15.02
N GLU A 138 43.83 23.99 -16.29
CA GLU A 138 44.98 24.02 -17.22
C GLU A 138 45.82 22.71 -17.21
N ASN A 139 45.11 21.57 -17.22
CA ASN A 139 45.65 20.20 -17.06
C ASN A 139 46.48 19.97 -15.78
N GLN A 140 46.35 20.82 -14.76
CA GLN A 140 46.86 20.61 -13.40
C GLN A 140 45.74 20.12 -12.46
N PRO A 141 46.04 19.24 -11.49
CA PRO A 141 45.06 18.81 -10.50
C PRO A 141 44.87 19.86 -9.40
N GLU A 142 43.63 20.27 -9.16
CA GLU A 142 43.23 21.26 -8.15
C GLU A 142 42.30 20.62 -7.12
N ALA A 143 42.84 20.31 -5.93
CA ALA A 143 42.07 19.89 -4.77
C ALA A 143 41.55 21.13 -4.03
N GLY A 144 40.22 21.36 -4.04
CA GLY A 144 39.63 22.62 -3.59
C GLY A 144 38.37 22.50 -2.72
N PHE A 145 37.55 21.47 -2.90
CA PHE A 145 36.36 21.24 -2.07
C PHE A 145 36.64 20.14 -1.04
N LYS A 146 36.56 20.48 0.25
CA LYS A 146 36.66 19.54 1.37
C LYS A 146 35.36 19.55 2.17
N GLU A 147 34.85 18.37 2.50
CA GLU A 147 33.62 18.11 3.25
C GLU A 147 33.93 17.14 4.40
N GLU A 148 33.32 17.32 5.56
CA GLU A 148 33.45 16.43 6.73
C GLU A 148 32.04 16.10 7.25
N PHE A 149 31.70 14.82 7.34
CA PHE A 149 30.38 14.33 7.78
C PHE A 149 30.47 13.01 8.53
N SER A 150 29.42 12.65 9.27
CA SER A 150 29.25 11.28 9.80
C SER A 150 28.43 10.45 8.82
N ALA A 151 28.71 9.14 8.73
CA ALA A 151 27.76 8.21 8.17
C ALA A 151 26.63 8.01 9.20
N VAL A 152 25.37 8.21 8.80
CA VAL A 152 24.19 8.00 9.69
C VAL A 152 23.63 6.58 9.59
N SER A 153 24.03 5.85 8.55
CA SER A 153 23.80 4.42 8.34
C SER A 153 24.99 3.86 7.55
N TRP A 154 25.37 2.61 7.82
CA TRP A 154 26.52 1.92 7.24
C TRP A 154 26.22 0.43 7.08
N LEU A 155 26.51 -0.15 5.92
CA LEU A 155 26.35 -1.58 5.65
C LEU A 155 27.46 -2.08 4.71
N TYR A 156 28.04 -3.24 5.01
CA TYR A 156 28.90 -3.97 4.08
C TYR A 156 28.31 -5.37 3.85
N THR A 157 28.08 -5.73 2.59
CA THR A 157 27.34 -6.95 2.22
C THR A 157 28.27 -8.11 1.87
N ASP A 158 27.74 -9.34 1.93
CA ASP A 158 28.50 -10.55 1.57
C ASP A 158 28.93 -10.57 0.10
N LYS A 159 28.12 -10.02 -0.83
CA LYS A 159 28.56 -9.85 -2.23
C LYS A 159 29.72 -8.87 -2.35
N GLY A 160 29.90 -7.98 -1.37
CA GLY A 160 30.97 -6.98 -1.32
C GLY A 160 30.55 -5.60 -1.82
N TYR A 161 29.34 -5.14 -1.47
CA TYR A 161 28.95 -3.74 -1.58
C TYR A 161 29.12 -3.03 -0.24
N LEU A 162 29.70 -1.83 -0.26
CA LEU A 162 29.73 -0.88 0.86
C LEU A 162 28.68 0.20 0.61
N PHE A 163 27.65 0.26 1.46
CA PHE A 163 26.64 1.32 1.47
C PHE A 163 26.81 2.25 2.68
N PHE A 164 26.60 3.55 2.48
CA PHE A 164 26.47 4.52 3.57
C PHE A 164 25.56 5.71 3.22
N GLU A 165 24.92 6.30 4.24
CA GLU A 165 24.16 7.56 4.14
C GLU A 165 24.93 8.68 4.85
N ARG A 166 25.12 9.84 4.21
CA ARG A 166 25.78 11.00 4.82
C ARG A 166 24.83 11.84 5.68
N SER A 167 25.30 12.36 6.80
CA SER A 167 24.56 13.33 7.62
C SER A 167 24.30 14.63 6.84
N LEU A 168 23.05 14.89 6.45
CA LEU A 168 22.63 16.09 5.72
C LEU A 168 22.17 17.23 6.65
N PRO A 169 22.44 18.52 6.32
CA PRO A 169 21.86 19.66 7.03
C PRO A 169 20.33 19.73 6.89
N ALA A 170 19.65 20.26 7.92
CA ALA A 170 18.20 20.46 7.88
C ALA A 170 17.77 21.33 6.67
N GLY A 171 16.80 20.83 5.90
CA GLY A 171 16.32 21.47 4.67
C GLY A 171 16.93 20.96 3.36
N TYR A 172 17.92 20.05 3.41
CA TYR A 172 18.41 19.33 2.22
C TYR A 172 17.57 18.09 1.92
N GLU A 173 17.50 17.70 0.65
CA GLU A 173 16.72 16.56 0.18
C GLU A 173 17.42 15.23 0.51
N LYS A 174 16.74 14.33 1.24
CA LYS A 174 17.32 13.08 1.74
C LYS A 174 17.79 12.12 0.64
N THR A 175 17.17 12.15 -0.53
CA THR A 175 17.55 11.37 -1.72
C THR A 175 19.03 11.55 -2.09
N MET A 176 19.60 12.74 -1.84
CA MET A 176 21.02 13.06 -2.08
C MET A 176 21.97 12.55 -0.97
N GLY A 177 21.49 11.68 -0.07
CA GLY A 177 22.23 11.18 1.10
C GLY A 177 23.10 9.94 0.84
N TYR A 178 22.76 9.13 -0.16
CA TYR A 178 23.20 7.73 -0.25
C TYR A 178 24.43 7.53 -1.15
N THR A 179 25.22 6.49 -0.86
CA THR A 179 26.35 6.05 -1.69
C THR A 179 26.49 4.53 -1.57
N GLY A 180 26.73 3.86 -2.71
CA GLY A 180 27.00 2.43 -2.79
C GLY A 180 28.25 2.15 -3.63
N ILE A 181 29.25 1.50 -3.05
CA ILE A 181 30.55 1.21 -3.66
C ILE A 181 30.76 -0.29 -3.77
N ARG A 182 31.15 -0.77 -4.96
CA ARG A 182 31.49 -2.17 -5.21
C ARG A 182 32.94 -2.43 -4.82
N VAL A 183 33.15 -3.21 -3.76
CA VAL A 183 34.48 -3.52 -3.22
C VAL A 183 35.05 -4.80 -3.83
N LYS A 184 34.32 -5.92 -3.71
CA LYS A 184 34.77 -7.20 -4.29
C LYS A 184 34.65 -7.17 -5.82
N PRO A 185 35.61 -7.75 -6.56
CA PRO A 185 35.55 -7.80 -8.03
C PRO A 185 34.48 -8.77 -8.53
N LEU A 186 34.02 -8.54 -9.76
CA LEU A 186 33.26 -9.50 -10.58
C LEU A 186 34.11 -9.98 -11.77
N ASP A 187 33.62 -10.99 -12.50
CA ASP A 187 34.24 -11.39 -13.76
C ASP A 187 34.21 -10.26 -14.81
N ALA A 188 35.25 -10.18 -15.64
CA ALA A 188 35.38 -9.17 -16.68
C ALA A 188 34.25 -9.28 -17.73
N GLN A 189 33.84 -10.50 -18.08
CA GLN A 189 32.75 -10.74 -19.04
C GLN A 189 31.41 -10.20 -18.51
N CYS A 190 31.19 -10.23 -17.18
CA CYS A 190 30.00 -9.64 -16.56
C CYS A 190 30.05 -8.09 -16.61
N ARG A 191 31.21 -7.48 -16.34
CA ARG A 191 31.41 -6.02 -16.48
C ARG A 191 31.19 -5.55 -17.93
N GLU A 192 31.71 -6.30 -18.90
CA GLU A 192 31.53 -6.02 -20.33
C GLU A 192 30.05 -6.15 -20.74
N ALA A 193 29.40 -7.28 -20.44
CA ALA A 193 28.00 -7.52 -20.75
C ALA A 193 27.04 -6.50 -20.11
N CYS A 194 27.34 -6.01 -18.90
CA CYS A 194 26.54 -4.98 -18.24
C CYS A 194 26.55 -3.65 -19.03
N ARG A 195 27.74 -3.23 -19.47
CA ARG A 195 27.95 -1.99 -20.24
C ARG A 195 27.39 -2.10 -21.66
N GLU A 196 27.51 -3.25 -22.31
CA GLU A 196 27.08 -3.46 -23.70
C GLU A 196 25.57 -3.71 -23.83
N TYR A 197 24.97 -4.54 -22.96
CA TYR A 197 23.61 -5.05 -23.17
C TYR A 197 22.54 -4.49 -22.21
N ILE A 198 22.91 -4.05 -21.00
CA ILE A 198 21.91 -3.71 -19.96
C ILE A 198 21.81 -2.19 -19.74
N ILE A 199 22.94 -1.53 -19.52
CA ILE A 199 23.02 -0.10 -19.20
C ILE A 199 22.42 0.84 -20.26
N PRO A 200 22.48 0.57 -21.58
CA PRO A 200 21.85 1.44 -22.59
C PRO A 200 20.33 1.58 -22.44
N VAL A 201 19.65 0.57 -21.88
CA VAL A 201 18.21 0.59 -21.61
C VAL A 201 17.92 0.94 -20.14
N ASN A 202 18.54 0.23 -19.19
CA ASN A 202 18.40 0.43 -17.74
C ASN A 202 16.91 0.34 -17.25
N TYR A 203 16.65 0.57 -15.97
CA TYR A 203 15.33 0.48 -15.34
C TYR A 203 14.53 1.81 -15.36
N TYR A 204 15.01 2.83 -16.07
CA TYR A 204 14.41 4.16 -16.06
C TYR A 204 13.25 4.26 -17.06
N LEU A 205 12.04 4.52 -16.54
CA LEU A 205 10.80 4.83 -17.27
C LEU A 205 10.40 3.83 -18.39
N ASN A 206 10.88 2.59 -18.33
CA ASN A 206 10.51 1.49 -19.23
C ASN A 206 10.31 0.20 -18.44
N ASN A 207 9.57 -0.77 -18.99
CA ASN A 207 9.25 -2.03 -18.30
C ASN A 207 10.08 -3.25 -18.74
N MET A 208 11.06 -3.09 -19.63
CA MET A 208 11.68 -4.22 -20.35
C MET A 208 12.43 -5.24 -19.50
N PHE A 209 13.04 -4.80 -18.40
CA PHE A 209 13.74 -5.68 -17.46
C PHE A 209 12.94 -5.96 -16.17
N ILE A 210 11.71 -5.46 -16.08
CA ILE A 210 10.82 -5.58 -14.92
C ILE A 210 9.49 -6.27 -15.24
N CYS A 211 9.37 -6.90 -16.42
CA CYS A 211 8.29 -7.81 -16.77
C CYS A 211 8.81 -9.03 -17.54
N ASP A 212 8.09 -10.14 -17.46
CA ASP A 212 8.39 -11.39 -18.19
C ASP A 212 7.91 -11.29 -19.64
N TRP A 213 8.79 -11.54 -20.61
CA TRP A 213 8.46 -11.57 -22.05
C TRP A 213 9.46 -12.40 -22.86
N ASP A 214 9.03 -12.95 -24.00
CA ASP A 214 9.89 -13.64 -24.97
C ASP A 214 9.46 -13.41 -26.44
N GLU A 215 10.15 -14.02 -27.42
CA GLU A 215 9.84 -13.89 -28.85
C GLU A 215 8.48 -14.49 -29.28
N MET A 216 7.86 -15.31 -28.43
CA MET A 216 6.54 -15.91 -28.65
C MET A 216 5.42 -15.06 -28.01
N ASP A 217 5.67 -14.46 -26.85
CA ASP A 217 4.80 -13.46 -26.24
C ASP A 217 5.57 -12.30 -25.60
N PHE A 218 5.44 -11.12 -26.21
CA PHE A 218 5.94 -9.85 -25.66
C PHE A 218 5.11 -9.32 -24.46
N ASN A 219 4.13 -10.07 -23.96
CA ASN A 219 3.36 -9.81 -22.73
C ASN A 219 2.85 -8.35 -22.61
N THR A 220 3.22 -7.61 -21.56
CA THR A 220 2.89 -6.18 -21.35
C THR A 220 4.01 -5.23 -21.77
N LEU A 221 5.02 -5.69 -22.54
CA LEU A 221 6.19 -4.89 -22.94
C LEU A 221 5.79 -3.62 -23.71
N ASN A 222 6.18 -2.46 -23.16
CA ASN A 222 5.80 -1.16 -23.69
C ASN A 222 6.84 -0.64 -24.70
N PHE A 223 6.66 -0.98 -25.97
CA PHE A 223 7.57 -0.53 -27.04
C PHE A 223 7.74 0.99 -27.12
N TYR A 224 6.74 1.78 -26.69
CA TYR A 224 6.90 3.24 -26.70
C TYR A 224 7.93 3.73 -25.69
N ASP A 225 8.12 3.03 -24.56
CA ASP A 225 9.13 3.37 -23.55
C ASP A 225 10.55 2.95 -23.95
N LEU A 226 10.65 2.03 -24.91
CA LEU A 226 11.92 1.59 -25.48
C LEU A 226 12.39 2.43 -26.66
N PHE A 227 11.57 3.33 -27.18
CA PHE A 227 11.94 4.11 -28.36
C PHE A 227 13.17 5.00 -28.09
N GLU A 228 13.17 5.86 -27.07
CA GLU A 228 14.34 6.72 -26.79
C GLU A 228 15.60 5.94 -26.36
N PRO A 229 15.55 4.90 -25.50
CA PRO A 229 16.71 4.08 -25.18
C PRO A 229 17.34 3.39 -26.41
N LEU A 230 16.53 2.73 -27.24
CA LEU A 230 17.02 2.07 -28.46
C LEU A 230 17.53 3.10 -29.48
N TYR A 231 16.87 4.25 -29.63
CA TYR A 231 17.30 5.31 -30.55
C TYR A 231 18.72 5.80 -30.18
N ARG A 232 18.98 6.07 -28.90
CA ARG A 232 20.32 6.46 -28.41
C ARG A 232 21.36 5.35 -28.68
N MET A 233 21.03 4.10 -28.37
CA MET A 233 21.91 2.96 -28.62
C MET A 233 22.19 2.71 -30.12
N ASN A 234 21.29 3.13 -31.01
CA ASN A 234 21.43 2.94 -32.45
C ASN A 234 22.13 4.11 -33.18
N TYR A 235 21.97 5.33 -32.69
CA TYR A 235 22.39 6.56 -33.37
C TYR A 235 23.40 7.42 -32.60
N ASP A 236 23.79 7.03 -31.38
CA ASP A 236 24.72 7.76 -30.49
C ASP A 236 24.31 9.23 -30.23
N CYS A 237 23.00 9.48 -30.20
CA CYS A 237 22.41 10.79 -29.92
C CYS A 237 20.95 10.66 -29.43
N ASP A 238 20.47 11.69 -28.72
CA ASP A 238 19.09 11.75 -28.23
C ASP A 238 18.05 11.78 -29.36
N SER A 239 16.88 11.21 -29.07
CA SER A 239 15.71 11.23 -29.95
C SER A 239 15.26 12.67 -30.25
N PRO A 240 14.94 13.02 -31.52
CA PRO A 240 14.43 14.34 -31.87
C PRO A 240 12.97 14.58 -31.45
N TYR A 241 12.28 13.55 -30.95
CA TYR A 241 10.84 13.55 -30.63
C TYR A 241 10.57 13.80 -29.12
N GLY A 242 11.13 14.89 -28.58
CA GLY A 242 11.07 15.25 -27.15
C GLY A 242 9.84 16.10 -26.74
N VAL A 243 9.64 16.28 -25.43
CA VAL A 243 8.47 16.98 -24.83
C VAL A 243 8.39 18.46 -25.26
N ASN A 244 7.19 18.94 -25.60
CA ASN A 244 6.97 20.29 -26.16
C ASN A 244 5.66 20.95 -25.66
N VAL A 245 5.72 22.25 -25.33
CA VAL A 245 4.76 23.00 -24.49
C VAL A 245 3.38 23.27 -25.15
N LYS A 246 2.99 22.56 -26.21
CA LYS A 246 1.73 22.81 -26.95
C LYS A 246 1.06 21.58 -27.53
N ASP A 247 1.84 20.62 -28.00
CA ASP A 247 1.38 19.29 -28.40
C ASP A 247 2.60 18.37 -28.35
N ASP A 248 2.47 17.23 -27.70
CA ASP A 248 3.53 16.23 -27.53
C ASP A 248 3.41 15.10 -28.59
N ARG A 249 2.49 15.20 -29.54
CA ARG A 249 2.25 14.13 -30.53
C ARG A 249 3.14 14.25 -31.76
N TYR A 250 3.68 13.10 -32.18
CA TYR A 250 4.58 12.95 -33.31
C TYR A 250 4.14 11.79 -34.21
N GLU A 251 4.44 11.90 -35.50
CA GLU A 251 4.24 10.84 -36.49
C GLU A 251 5.60 10.32 -36.94
N ILE A 252 6.03 9.19 -36.40
CA ILE A 252 7.34 8.60 -36.72
C ILE A 252 7.21 7.75 -37.99
N PRO A 253 8.08 7.91 -39.00
CA PRO A 253 8.07 7.09 -40.21
C PRO A 253 8.13 5.59 -39.88
N GLY A 254 7.32 4.78 -40.57
CA GLY A 254 7.25 3.34 -40.32
C GLY A 254 8.56 2.61 -40.57
N ASP A 255 9.39 3.06 -41.52
CA ASP A 255 10.72 2.51 -41.77
C ASP A 255 11.76 2.90 -40.70
N GLU A 256 11.60 4.06 -40.06
CA GLU A 256 12.41 4.48 -38.91
C GLU A 256 12.03 3.69 -37.65
N PHE A 257 10.73 3.59 -37.33
CA PHE A 257 10.25 2.90 -36.14
C PHE A 257 10.39 1.37 -36.26
N GLU A 258 9.93 0.75 -37.35
CA GLU A 258 10.11 -0.70 -37.57
C GLU A 258 11.60 -1.05 -37.73
N GLY A 259 12.39 -0.21 -38.42
CA GLY A 259 13.82 -0.43 -38.60
C GLY A 259 14.60 -0.45 -37.28
N LEU A 260 14.15 0.30 -36.28
CA LEU A 260 14.75 0.30 -34.94
C LEU A 260 14.39 -0.97 -34.15
N PHE A 261 13.10 -1.32 -34.06
CA PHE A 261 12.67 -2.49 -33.26
C PHE A 261 13.08 -3.83 -33.90
N LEU A 262 12.96 -3.97 -35.22
CA LEU A 262 13.34 -5.21 -35.93
C LEU A 262 14.85 -5.45 -35.94
N LYS A 263 15.67 -4.45 -35.61
CA LYS A 263 17.12 -4.63 -35.38
C LYS A 263 17.38 -5.34 -34.05
N TYR A 264 16.74 -4.90 -32.96
CA TYR A 264 17.02 -5.36 -31.60
C TYR A 264 16.11 -6.47 -31.08
N PHE A 265 15.02 -6.80 -31.78
CA PHE A 265 14.09 -7.87 -31.43
C PHE A 265 13.75 -8.74 -32.66
N ASN A 266 13.68 -10.05 -32.47
CA ASN A 266 13.19 -10.97 -33.49
C ASN A 266 11.65 -11.00 -33.47
N MET A 267 11.03 -10.12 -34.25
CA MET A 267 9.57 -10.07 -34.45
C MET A 267 9.24 -9.74 -35.91
N ASP A 268 7.95 -9.80 -36.28
CA ASP A 268 7.46 -9.22 -37.52
C ASP A 268 6.81 -7.85 -37.30
N ALA A 269 6.76 -7.04 -38.36
CA ALA A 269 6.19 -5.70 -38.29
C ALA A 269 4.70 -5.71 -37.95
N ASP A 270 3.95 -6.75 -38.32
CA ASP A 270 2.52 -6.86 -38.00
C ASP A 270 2.29 -7.13 -36.51
N THR A 271 3.24 -7.75 -35.81
CA THR A 271 3.25 -7.93 -34.35
C THR A 271 3.51 -6.61 -33.64
N LEU A 272 4.48 -5.82 -34.12
CA LEU A 272 4.74 -4.47 -33.60
C LEU A 272 3.51 -3.56 -33.80
N ARG A 273 2.92 -3.54 -35.01
CA ARG A 273 1.70 -2.75 -35.33
C ARG A 273 0.52 -3.13 -34.44
N LYS A 274 0.33 -4.43 -34.14
CA LYS A 274 -0.71 -4.92 -33.20
C LYS A 274 -0.45 -4.53 -31.75
N ARG A 275 0.74 -4.05 -31.38
CA ARG A 275 1.10 -3.62 -30.02
C ARG A 275 1.34 -2.10 -29.88
N THR A 276 1.30 -1.34 -30.97
CA THR A 276 1.40 0.14 -31.00
C THR A 276 0.19 0.80 -31.71
N VAL A 277 0.21 2.11 -31.93
CA VAL A 277 -0.79 2.83 -32.76
C VAL A 277 -0.17 3.19 -34.11
N TYR A 278 -0.34 2.29 -35.08
CA TYR A 278 0.10 2.46 -36.46
C TYR A 278 -1.01 2.98 -37.37
N GLN A 279 -0.69 3.94 -38.25
CA GLN A 279 -1.60 4.49 -39.25
C GLN A 279 -1.19 4.05 -40.65
N LYS A 280 -2.05 3.26 -41.28
CA LYS A 280 -1.78 2.55 -42.54
C LYS A 280 -1.72 3.47 -43.76
N GLU A 281 -2.51 4.53 -43.77
CA GLU A 281 -2.61 5.50 -44.86
C GLU A 281 -1.37 6.40 -44.94
N GLY A 282 -0.81 6.80 -43.79
CA GLY A 282 0.44 7.57 -43.70
C GLY A 282 1.71 6.71 -43.64
N GLN A 283 1.56 5.42 -43.30
CA GLN A 283 2.65 4.51 -42.94
C GLN A 283 3.49 5.00 -41.76
N VAL A 284 2.84 5.57 -40.73
CA VAL A 284 3.48 6.20 -39.57
C VAL A 284 3.02 5.59 -38.24
N TYR A 285 3.86 5.66 -37.23
CA TYR A 285 3.55 5.34 -35.84
C TYR A 285 3.20 6.63 -35.10
N GLN A 286 2.02 6.67 -34.48
CA GLN A 286 1.66 7.76 -33.58
C GLN A 286 2.48 7.63 -32.30
N TYR A 287 3.18 8.69 -31.93
CA TYR A 287 4.15 8.72 -30.83
C TYR A 287 3.90 9.91 -29.91
N ARG A 288 4.26 9.76 -28.63
CA ARG A 288 4.22 10.84 -27.63
C ARG A 288 5.24 10.55 -26.53
N PRO A 289 6.29 11.37 -26.31
CA PRO A 289 7.26 11.17 -25.22
C PRO A 289 6.58 11.27 -23.85
N ARG A 290 7.22 10.71 -22.82
CA ARG A 290 6.74 10.79 -21.43
C ARG A 290 6.78 12.23 -20.92
N GLY A 291 5.64 12.75 -20.50
CA GLY A 291 5.49 14.09 -19.93
C GLY A 291 5.57 14.08 -18.41
N MET A 292 5.35 15.25 -17.79
CA MET A 292 5.35 15.41 -16.32
C MET A 292 4.29 14.55 -15.60
N HIS A 293 3.28 14.06 -16.33
CA HIS A 293 2.23 13.16 -15.81
C HIS A 293 2.53 11.67 -16.00
N ASP A 294 3.57 11.32 -16.78
CA ASP A 294 4.03 9.94 -17.03
C ASP A 294 5.38 9.66 -16.35
N ALA A 295 5.72 10.42 -15.31
CA ALA A 295 6.97 10.28 -14.57
C ALA A 295 6.68 9.84 -13.13
N ALA A 296 7.34 8.77 -12.68
CA ALA A 296 7.33 8.38 -11.28
C ALA A 296 7.93 9.50 -10.41
N ARG A 297 7.47 9.63 -9.17
CA ARG A 297 7.94 10.68 -8.24
C ARG A 297 9.28 10.36 -7.56
N ILE A 298 9.94 9.28 -7.97
CA ILE A 298 11.17 8.75 -7.36
C ILE A 298 12.35 9.07 -8.30
N THR A 299 13.37 9.75 -7.74
CA THR A 299 14.56 10.21 -8.47
C THR A 299 15.80 9.35 -8.23
N ASP A 300 15.89 8.66 -7.09
CA ASP A 300 16.89 7.63 -6.83
C ASP A 300 16.27 6.25 -7.13
N ILE A 301 16.72 5.64 -8.23
CA ILE A 301 16.25 4.34 -8.72
C ILE A 301 17.40 3.32 -8.67
N PRO A 302 17.13 2.01 -8.63
CA PRO A 302 18.19 1.02 -8.76
C PRO A 302 18.90 1.09 -10.12
N TYR A 303 20.14 0.59 -10.17
CA TYR A 303 20.92 0.39 -11.40
C TYR A 303 21.33 -1.08 -11.56
N PRO A 304 21.56 -1.58 -12.80
CA PRO A 304 21.96 -2.97 -13.04
C PRO A 304 23.43 -3.26 -12.69
N GLU A 305 23.67 -4.44 -12.12
CA GLU A 305 24.96 -5.15 -12.15
C GLU A 305 24.72 -6.56 -12.72
N VAL A 306 25.34 -6.91 -13.85
CA VAL A 306 25.39 -8.31 -14.32
C VAL A 306 26.31 -9.07 -13.36
N VAL A 307 25.81 -10.17 -12.79
CA VAL A 307 26.54 -10.98 -11.79
C VAL A 307 26.95 -12.35 -12.31
N ASP A 308 26.29 -12.87 -13.36
CA ASP A 308 26.67 -14.10 -14.05
C ASP A 308 26.36 -14.02 -15.56
N CYS A 309 27.15 -14.72 -16.38
CA CYS A 309 27.09 -14.68 -17.84
C CYS A 309 27.37 -16.07 -18.44
N ILE A 310 26.31 -16.76 -18.85
CA ILE A 310 26.37 -18.14 -19.36
C ILE A 310 26.22 -18.13 -20.88
N GLN A 311 27.20 -18.70 -21.60
CA GLN A 311 27.04 -18.96 -23.04
C GLN A 311 26.29 -20.28 -23.28
N ASN A 312 25.17 -20.19 -24.00
CA ASN A 312 24.31 -21.32 -24.33
C ASN A 312 24.82 -22.10 -25.54
N GLY A 313 24.39 -23.37 -25.66
CA GLY A 313 24.83 -24.28 -26.73
C GLY A 313 24.36 -23.92 -28.15
N ASP A 314 23.53 -22.89 -28.30
CA ASP A 314 23.07 -22.32 -29.58
C ASP A 314 23.81 -21.03 -29.98
N GLY A 315 24.66 -20.48 -29.10
CA GLY A 315 25.41 -19.24 -29.30
C GLY A 315 24.79 -18.00 -28.64
N THR A 316 23.63 -18.10 -28.00
CA THR A 316 23.08 -17.03 -27.16
C THR A 316 23.82 -16.90 -25.82
N PHE A 317 23.68 -15.77 -25.14
CA PHE A 317 24.11 -15.58 -23.76
C PHE A 317 22.89 -15.42 -22.85
N THR A 318 22.88 -16.10 -21.71
CA THR A 318 21.96 -15.80 -20.59
C THR A 318 22.74 -14.96 -19.58
N LEU A 319 22.25 -13.75 -19.30
CA LEU A 319 22.83 -12.83 -18.33
C LEU A 319 21.94 -12.83 -17.08
N THR A 320 22.52 -13.12 -15.92
CA THR A 320 21.83 -12.89 -14.63
C THR A 320 22.21 -11.51 -14.13
N VAL A 321 21.20 -10.67 -13.88
CA VAL A 321 21.37 -9.26 -13.52
C VAL A 321 20.72 -9.02 -12.16
N ASP A 322 21.47 -8.41 -11.25
CA ASP A 322 20.96 -7.86 -10.00
C ASP A 322 20.71 -6.36 -10.15
N ALA A 323 19.66 -5.87 -9.50
CA ALA A 323 19.38 -4.44 -9.38
C ALA A 323 19.92 -3.91 -8.06
N ILE A 324 20.74 -2.86 -8.10
CA ILE A 324 21.46 -2.32 -6.95
C ILE A 324 20.84 -0.99 -6.54
N TRP A 325 20.38 -0.84 -5.28
CA TRP A 325 19.66 0.36 -4.83
C TRP A 325 20.31 1.03 -3.61
N PRO A 326 21.12 2.10 -3.81
CA PRO A 326 21.80 2.80 -2.73
C PRO A 326 20.87 3.37 -1.65
N ALA A 327 19.73 3.99 -1.99
CA ALA A 327 18.79 4.53 -1.00
C ALA A 327 18.01 3.47 -0.20
N LYS A 328 18.14 2.18 -0.56
CA LYS A 328 17.66 1.04 0.22
C LYS A 328 18.80 0.23 0.85
N MET A 329 20.05 0.56 0.53
CA MET A 329 21.26 -0.21 0.85
C MET A 329 21.19 -1.68 0.38
N MET A 330 20.54 -1.94 -0.75
CA MET A 330 20.36 -3.28 -1.30
C MET A 330 21.32 -3.56 -2.47
N ASP A 331 22.04 -4.67 -2.40
CA ASP A 331 22.83 -5.23 -3.51
C ASP A 331 22.06 -6.30 -4.34
N ARG A 332 20.75 -6.40 -4.08
CA ARG A 332 19.76 -7.16 -4.84
C ARG A 332 18.36 -6.63 -4.52
N ALA A 333 18.03 -5.45 -5.02
CA ALA A 333 16.68 -4.90 -4.98
C ALA A 333 15.71 -5.66 -5.89
N PHE A 334 16.18 -6.35 -6.92
CA PHE A 334 15.51 -7.48 -7.62
C PHE A 334 16.53 -8.16 -8.53
N SER A 335 16.16 -9.28 -9.15
CA SER A 335 16.99 -9.94 -10.16
C SER A 335 16.18 -10.36 -11.37
N HIS A 336 16.81 -10.37 -12.55
CA HIS A 336 16.23 -10.91 -13.77
C HIS A 336 17.27 -11.68 -14.59
N GLN A 337 16.77 -12.52 -15.50
CA GLN A 337 17.56 -13.16 -16.53
C GLN A 337 17.12 -12.64 -17.89
N VAL A 338 18.06 -12.03 -18.61
CA VAL A 338 17.86 -11.60 -20.00
C VAL A 338 18.71 -12.47 -20.92
N MET A 339 18.11 -12.90 -22.03
CA MET A 339 18.80 -13.65 -23.07
C MET A 339 19.16 -12.76 -24.25
N ILE A 340 20.43 -12.77 -24.64
CA ILE A 340 21.01 -11.97 -25.72
C ILE A 340 21.46 -12.88 -26.86
N ARG A 341 21.15 -12.52 -28.10
CA ARG A 341 21.63 -13.18 -29.32
C ARG A 341 22.63 -12.27 -30.06
N PRO A 342 23.93 -12.58 -30.06
CA PRO A 342 24.91 -11.89 -30.91
C PRO A 342 24.66 -12.15 -32.39
N MET A 343 24.98 -11.18 -33.25
CA MET A 343 24.80 -11.24 -34.71
C MET A 343 26.15 -11.19 -35.44
N GLU A 344 26.22 -11.76 -36.66
CA GLU A 344 27.47 -11.86 -37.44
C GLU A 344 28.11 -10.51 -37.81
N ASP A 345 27.35 -9.41 -37.76
CA ASP A 345 27.81 -8.04 -38.06
C ASP A 345 28.31 -7.27 -36.83
N GLY A 346 28.27 -7.86 -35.64
CA GLY A 346 28.62 -7.21 -34.38
C GLY A 346 27.46 -6.46 -33.71
N SER A 347 26.23 -6.60 -34.21
CA SER A 347 25.02 -6.20 -33.48
C SER A 347 24.51 -7.34 -32.59
N PHE A 348 23.43 -7.09 -31.85
CA PHE A 348 22.78 -8.09 -31.00
C PHE A 348 21.26 -7.89 -30.95
N GLN A 349 20.54 -8.94 -30.56
CA GLN A 349 19.11 -8.91 -30.27
C GLN A 349 18.84 -9.34 -28.83
N TYR A 350 17.79 -8.79 -28.21
CA TYR A 350 17.18 -9.31 -27.01
C TYR A 350 16.16 -10.40 -27.38
N VAL A 351 16.22 -11.54 -26.70
CA VAL A 351 15.41 -12.74 -27.00
C VAL A 351 14.29 -12.91 -25.98
N SER A 352 14.58 -12.67 -24.70
CA SER A 352 13.61 -12.75 -23.60
C SER A 352 14.11 -11.99 -22.39
N ASN A 353 13.19 -11.50 -21.56
CA ASN A 353 13.45 -11.14 -20.17
C ASN A 353 12.59 -11.99 -19.25
N ARG A 354 13.13 -12.36 -18.09
CA ARG A 354 12.36 -13.02 -17.03
C ARG A 354 12.81 -12.54 -15.66
N GLY A 355 11.90 -12.05 -14.84
CA GLY A 355 12.14 -11.86 -13.41
C GLY A 355 12.51 -13.19 -12.78
N ILE A 356 13.56 -13.20 -11.96
CA ILE A 356 13.75 -14.32 -11.04
C ILE A 356 12.64 -14.19 -9.98
N PRO A 357 11.80 -15.22 -9.70
CA PRO A 357 10.67 -15.13 -8.76
C PRO A 357 11.12 -15.24 -7.31
N LEU A 358 10.54 -14.46 -6.37
CA LEU A 358 11.28 -14.01 -5.18
C LEU A 358 10.23 -13.67 -3.90
N GLU A 359 10.24 -13.52 -2.48
CA GLU A 359 10.93 -13.18 -1.06
C GLU A 359 11.68 -11.89 -0.43
N ASN A 360 12.97 -11.53 -0.64
CA ASN A 360 13.54 -10.16 -0.47
C ASN A 360 14.02 -9.47 -1.80
N ALA A 361 13.22 -8.53 -2.35
CA ALA A 361 13.37 -7.71 -3.57
C ALA A 361 12.06 -6.91 -3.90
N VAL A 362 12.21 -5.63 -4.24
CA VAL A 362 11.19 -4.57 -4.19
C VAL A 362 10.39 -4.44 -5.48
N GLU A 363 9.07 -4.22 -5.38
CA GLU A 363 8.24 -3.85 -6.52
C GLU A 363 8.76 -2.59 -7.28
N PRO A 364 8.69 -2.55 -8.63
CA PRO A 364 9.16 -1.44 -9.48
C PRO A 364 8.41 -0.09 -9.37
N ASN A 365 8.24 0.47 -8.17
CA ASN A 365 7.53 1.72 -7.89
C ASN A 365 8.17 3.00 -8.48
N TRP A 366 9.34 2.89 -9.12
CA TRP A 366 9.96 3.94 -9.94
C TRP A 366 9.56 3.88 -11.43
N TYR A 367 8.87 2.81 -11.86
CA TYR A 367 8.13 2.78 -13.10
C TYR A 367 6.69 3.29 -12.86
N THR A 368 6.06 3.81 -13.89
CA THR A 368 4.66 4.22 -13.91
C THR A 368 4.18 4.07 -15.35
N GLU A 369 2.95 3.64 -15.55
CA GLU A 369 2.38 3.46 -16.89
C GLU A 369 2.44 4.74 -17.73
N ARG A 370 2.69 4.59 -19.04
CA ARG A 370 2.63 5.69 -20.01
C ARG A 370 1.16 5.91 -20.37
N THR A 371 0.63 7.12 -20.20
CA THR A 371 -0.78 7.41 -20.50
C THR A 371 -1.14 6.94 -21.91
N ALA A 372 -2.12 6.04 -21.99
CA ALA A 372 -2.43 5.24 -23.18
C ALA A 372 -2.70 6.09 -24.42
N ILE A 373 -2.21 5.64 -25.57
CA ILE A 373 -2.54 6.26 -26.85
C ILE A 373 -3.91 5.71 -27.31
N SER A 374 -4.89 6.61 -27.41
CA SER A 374 -6.25 6.31 -27.86
C SER A 374 -6.27 5.53 -29.18
N ILE A 375 -7.09 4.47 -29.25
CA ILE A 375 -7.36 3.70 -30.48
C ILE A 375 -8.30 4.44 -31.45
N LEU A 376 -8.80 5.62 -31.04
CA LEU A 376 -9.58 6.55 -31.84
C LEU A 376 -8.69 7.60 -32.49
N THR A 377 -9.02 8.02 -33.72
CA THR A 377 -8.33 9.18 -34.32
C THR A 377 -8.67 10.47 -33.55
N GLU A 378 -7.90 11.54 -33.77
CA GLU A 378 -8.26 12.83 -33.18
C GLU A 378 -9.62 13.35 -33.71
N GLU A 379 -9.92 13.12 -34.99
CA GLU A 379 -11.24 13.43 -35.56
C GLU A 379 -12.37 12.66 -34.87
N GLU A 380 -12.15 11.38 -34.54
CA GLU A 380 -13.12 10.57 -33.79
C GLU A 380 -13.32 11.07 -32.35
N ARG A 381 -12.25 11.39 -31.62
CA ARG A 381 -12.36 11.96 -30.26
C ARG A 381 -13.01 13.35 -30.28
N ASN A 382 -12.64 14.21 -31.22
CA ASN A 382 -13.24 15.54 -31.36
C ASN A 382 -14.72 15.44 -31.75
N ARG A 383 -15.12 14.47 -32.58
CA ARG A 383 -16.53 14.16 -32.84
C ARG A 383 -17.28 13.76 -31.56
N LEU A 384 -16.77 12.78 -30.79
CA LEU A 384 -17.41 12.34 -29.55
C LEU A 384 -17.52 13.47 -28.51
N ARG A 385 -16.50 14.33 -28.43
CA ARG A 385 -16.49 15.54 -27.60
C ARG A 385 -17.60 16.52 -27.97
N GLU A 386 -17.74 16.85 -29.26
CA GLU A 386 -18.79 17.76 -29.73
C GLU A 386 -20.19 17.13 -29.62
N GLU A 387 -20.32 15.82 -29.82
CA GLU A 387 -21.59 15.09 -29.62
C GLU A 387 -22.04 15.13 -28.14
N ALA A 388 -21.14 14.84 -27.19
CA ALA A 388 -21.44 14.94 -25.76
C ALA A 388 -21.75 16.38 -25.31
N LEU A 389 -20.99 17.37 -25.83
CA LEU A 389 -21.20 18.79 -25.54
C LEU A 389 -22.53 19.29 -26.12
N ALA A 390 -22.89 18.91 -27.34
CA ALA A 390 -24.15 19.30 -27.97
C ALA A 390 -25.36 18.70 -27.24
N LEU A 391 -25.24 17.46 -26.75
CA LEU A 391 -26.27 16.78 -25.97
C LEU A 391 -26.54 17.50 -24.64
N ALA A 392 -25.48 17.81 -23.88
CA ALA A 392 -25.56 18.57 -22.63
C ALA A 392 -25.89 20.07 -22.80
N ALA A 393 -25.69 20.63 -23.99
CA ALA A 393 -26.12 21.99 -24.34
C ALA A 393 -27.60 22.07 -24.75
N ALA A 394 -28.17 20.98 -25.27
CA ALA A 394 -29.57 20.90 -25.67
C ALA A 394 -30.53 20.74 -24.49
N ASP A 395 -30.11 20.04 -23.43
CA ASP A 395 -30.92 19.73 -22.25
C ASP A 395 -30.13 20.03 -20.97
N LYS A 396 -30.64 20.95 -20.14
CA LYS A 396 -29.98 21.33 -18.87
C LYS A 396 -30.29 20.38 -17.71
N ASP A 397 -31.33 19.57 -17.86
CA ASP A 397 -31.76 18.59 -16.86
C ASP A 397 -31.27 17.19 -17.22
N ILE A 398 -30.35 17.07 -18.21
CA ILE A 398 -29.83 15.82 -18.79
C ILE A 398 -29.36 14.79 -17.76
N CYS A 399 -28.77 15.24 -16.65
CA CYS A 399 -28.31 14.35 -15.58
C CYS A 399 -29.45 13.51 -14.97
N SER A 400 -30.70 14.00 -14.99
CA SER A 400 -31.87 13.25 -14.52
C SER A 400 -32.40 12.19 -15.50
N LYS A 401 -31.88 12.15 -16.73
CA LYS A 401 -32.33 11.28 -17.83
C LYS A 401 -31.33 10.19 -18.20
N VAL A 402 -30.17 10.17 -17.54
CA VAL A 402 -29.05 9.25 -17.84
C VAL A 402 -29.49 7.78 -17.86
N ASP A 403 -30.30 7.34 -16.90
CA ASP A 403 -30.76 5.95 -16.83
C ASP A 403 -31.70 5.57 -17.97
N GLU A 404 -32.57 6.50 -18.41
CA GLU A 404 -33.43 6.30 -19.58
C GLU A 404 -32.59 6.26 -20.87
N MET A 405 -31.59 7.14 -20.98
CA MET A 405 -30.66 7.19 -22.12
C MET A 405 -29.75 5.95 -22.20
N ASN A 406 -29.42 5.33 -21.06
CA ASN A 406 -28.72 4.05 -21.00
C ASN A 406 -29.66 2.87 -21.33
N ALA A 407 -30.93 2.94 -20.90
CA ALA A 407 -31.95 1.95 -21.20
C ALA A 407 -32.27 1.85 -22.70
N ASP A 408 -32.48 3.00 -23.36
CA ASP A 408 -32.69 3.07 -24.81
C ASP A 408 -31.48 2.53 -25.62
N ARG A 409 -30.29 2.52 -25.01
CA ARG A 409 -29.06 1.97 -25.59
C ARG A 409 -28.77 0.51 -25.22
N TYR A 410 -29.61 -0.15 -24.43
CA TYR A 410 -29.36 -1.54 -24.00
C TYR A 410 -29.13 -2.49 -25.17
N GLU A 411 -29.93 -2.40 -26.24
CA GLU A 411 -29.72 -3.26 -27.42
C GLU A 411 -28.38 -2.99 -28.12
N ASP A 412 -27.91 -1.74 -28.14
CA ASP A 412 -26.64 -1.39 -28.79
C ASP A 412 -25.44 -1.81 -27.94
N ALA A 413 -25.57 -1.77 -26.61
CA ALA A 413 -24.59 -2.36 -25.69
C ALA A 413 -24.55 -3.89 -25.76
N VAL A 414 -25.69 -4.56 -25.98
CA VAL A 414 -25.73 -6.00 -26.29
C VAL A 414 -25.01 -6.29 -27.62
N LYS A 415 -25.34 -5.56 -28.70
CA LYS A 415 -24.66 -5.70 -30.01
C LYS A 415 -23.15 -5.47 -29.91
N PHE A 416 -22.72 -4.52 -29.06
CA PHE A 416 -21.33 -4.25 -28.76
C PHE A 416 -20.66 -5.39 -27.97
N TYR A 417 -21.34 -5.91 -26.94
CA TYR A 417 -20.86 -7.03 -26.14
C TYR A 417 -20.70 -8.31 -26.97
N ASP A 418 -21.69 -8.62 -27.80
CA ASP A 418 -21.64 -9.72 -28.76
C ASP A 418 -20.49 -9.53 -29.77
N ALA A 419 -20.26 -8.31 -30.24
CA ALA A 419 -19.14 -8.00 -31.13
C ALA A 419 -17.79 -8.24 -30.44
N TYR A 420 -17.61 -7.74 -29.22
CA TYR A 420 -16.41 -7.95 -28.41
C TYR A 420 -16.16 -9.45 -28.12
N LYS A 421 -17.16 -10.21 -27.67
CA LYS A 421 -16.99 -11.67 -27.42
C LYS A 421 -16.81 -12.48 -28.70
N GLU A 422 -17.22 -11.98 -29.88
CA GLU A 422 -16.91 -12.56 -31.20
C GLU A 422 -15.60 -12.04 -31.83
N GLY A 423 -14.85 -11.15 -31.17
CA GLY A 423 -13.61 -10.58 -31.71
C GLY A 423 -13.81 -9.63 -32.90
N ARG A 424 -14.98 -9.00 -33.01
CA ARG A 424 -15.35 -8.06 -34.08
C ARG A 424 -15.38 -6.62 -33.59
N ASP A 425 -14.91 -5.69 -34.41
CA ASP A 425 -15.01 -4.25 -34.16
C ASP A 425 -16.41 -3.79 -33.77
N GLY A 426 -16.48 -2.88 -32.79
CA GLY A 426 -17.72 -2.30 -32.27
C GLY A 426 -17.48 -1.04 -31.43
N GLN A 427 -18.53 -0.24 -31.23
CA GLN A 427 -18.48 0.95 -30.37
C GLN A 427 -19.85 1.21 -29.73
N VAL A 428 -19.89 1.61 -28.46
CA VAL A 428 -21.10 2.08 -27.76
C VAL A 428 -20.76 3.21 -26.78
N THR A 429 -21.59 4.24 -26.73
CA THR A 429 -21.47 5.34 -25.74
C THR A 429 -22.54 5.17 -24.67
N LEU A 430 -22.11 5.08 -23.41
CA LEU A 430 -22.95 5.07 -22.22
C LEU A 430 -22.76 6.38 -21.44
N TYR A 431 -23.73 6.73 -20.58
CA TYR A 431 -23.74 7.99 -19.87
C TYR A 431 -23.76 7.80 -18.34
N ARG A 432 -23.15 8.72 -17.60
CA ARG A 432 -23.14 8.73 -16.13
C ARG A 432 -23.36 10.15 -15.61
N ALA A 433 -24.28 10.32 -14.66
CA ALA A 433 -24.39 11.54 -13.88
C ALA A 433 -23.54 11.39 -12.61
N TYR A 434 -22.86 12.47 -12.19
CA TYR A 434 -22.07 12.50 -10.97
C TYR A 434 -22.68 13.50 -9.96
N ASN A 435 -22.60 13.19 -8.66
CA ASN A 435 -23.22 13.98 -7.59
C ASN A 435 -22.74 15.44 -7.51
N ASN A 436 -21.58 15.75 -8.11
CA ASN A 436 -21.05 17.11 -8.25
C ASN A 436 -21.64 17.90 -9.44
N GLY A 437 -22.61 17.35 -10.16
CA GLY A 437 -23.26 17.98 -11.31
C GLY A 437 -22.54 17.82 -12.64
N ILE A 438 -21.54 16.93 -12.74
CA ILE A 438 -20.90 16.57 -14.01
C ILE A 438 -21.76 15.56 -14.79
N PHE A 439 -21.89 15.78 -16.10
CA PHE A 439 -22.41 14.80 -17.05
C PHE A 439 -21.26 14.12 -17.79
N GLY A 440 -21.13 12.80 -17.66
CA GLY A 440 -20.12 12.00 -18.32
C GLY A 440 -20.69 11.21 -19.50
N ALA A 441 -19.97 11.23 -20.63
CA ALA A 441 -20.14 10.28 -21.72
C ALA A 441 -18.90 9.35 -21.76
N ILE A 442 -19.12 8.04 -21.72
CA ILE A 442 -18.08 7.01 -21.73
C ILE A 442 -18.30 6.13 -22.97
N THR A 443 -17.40 6.25 -23.95
CA THR A 443 -17.48 5.52 -25.23
C THR A 443 -16.56 4.31 -25.21
N PHE A 444 -17.14 3.14 -25.03
CA PHE A 444 -16.46 1.85 -25.16
C PHE A 444 -16.23 1.58 -26.65
N THR A 445 -15.00 1.23 -27.00
CA THR A 445 -14.59 0.87 -28.36
C THR A 445 -13.82 -0.44 -28.31
N TYR A 446 -14.21 -1.39 -29.14
CA TYR A 446 -13.43 -2.58 -29.44
C TYR A 446 -12.99 -2.49 -30.90
N ARG A 447 -11.67 -2.53 -31.15
CA ARG A 447 -11.10 -2.36 -32.50
C ARG A 447 -9.79 -3.15 -32.61
N GLU A 448 -9.66 -3.96 -33.65
CA GLU A 448 -8.44 -4.74 -33.96
C GLU A 448 -7.87 -5.55 -32.76
N GLY A 449 -8.76 -6.04 -31.88
CA GLY A 449 -8.40 -6.86 -30.71
C GLY A 449 -8.33 -6.10 -29.38
N ARG A 450 -8.30 -4.76 -29.38
CA ARG A 450 -8.19 -3.93 -28.17
C ARG A 450 -9.54 -3.43 -27.67
N LEU A 451 -9.71 -3.38 -26.35
CA LEU A 451 -10.87 -2.79 -25.67
C LEU A 451 -10.44 -1.53 -24.90
N GLN A 452 -11.05 -0.38 -25.20
CA GLN A 452 -10.71 0.91 -24.58
C GLN A 452 -11.97 1.78 -24.41
N THR A 453 -11.96 2.63 -23.39
CA THR A 453 -12.95 3.71 -23.21
C THR A 453 -12.36 5.06 -23.59
N CYS A 454 -13.22 5.94 -24.12
CA CYS A 454 -12.96 7.37 -24.24
C CYS A 454 -14.01 8.12 -23.42
N PHE A 455 -13.58 8.81 -22.36
CA PHE A 455 -14.41 9.62 -21.45
C PHE A 455 -14.42 11.08 -21.88
N VAL A 456 -15.61 11.69 -21.84
CA VAL A 456 -15.82 13.14 -21.94
C VAL A 456 -16.69 13.59 -20.77
N GLY A 457 -16.12 14.39 -19.87
CA GLY A 457 -16.82 15.02 -18.76
C GLY A 457 -17.25 16.45 -19.11
N ILE A 458 -18.53 16.75 -18.98
CA ILE A 458 -19.15 18.07 -19.20
C ILE A 458 -19.56 18.68 -17.86
N HIS A 459 -19.29 19.97 -17.67
CA HIS A 459 -19.79 20.75 -16.54
C HIS A 459 -20.48 22.02 -17.02
N TRP A 460 -21.23 22.70 -16.16
CA TRP A 460 -21.84 23.99 -16.47
C TRP A 460 -21.09 25.13 -15.78
N ASN A 461 -20.73 26.16 -16.54
CA ASN A 461 -20.05 27.34 -16.02
C ASN A 461 -21.00 28.27 -15.24
N ARG A 462 -20.47 29.34 -14.63
CA ARG A 462 -21.26 30.33 -13.86
C ARG A 462 -22.33 31.10 -14.65
N LYS A 463 -22.42 30.93 -15.98
CA LYS A 463 -23.48 31.48 -16.85
C LYS A 463 -24.51 30.42 -17.26
N GLY A 464 -24.35 29.18 -16.82
CA GLY A 464 -25.16 28.04 -17.22
C GLY A 464 -24.92 27.59 -18.67
N THR A 465 -23.71 27.79 -19.19
CA THR A 465 -23.25 27.21 -20.47
C THR A 465 -22.53 25.89 -20.17
N ALA A 466 -22.83 24.83 -20.93
CA ALA A 466 -22.07 23.58 -20.88
C ALA A 466 -20.66 23.79 -21.47
N GLU A 467 -19.64 23.29 -20.78
CA GLU A 467 -18.23 23.35 -21.17
C GLU A 467 -17.58 21.98 -20.88
N VAL A 468 -16.61 21.57 -21.70
CA VAL A 468 -15.89 20.30 -21.51
C VAL A 468 -14.88 20.48 -20.36
N TYR A 469 -15.11 19.77 -19.26
CA TYR A 469 -14.27 19.79 -18.06
C TYR A 469 -13.02 18.94 -18.23
N GLN A 470 -13.18 17.72 -18.74
CA GLN A 470 -12.15 16.69 -18.79
C GLN A 470 -12.39 15.74 -19.96
N THR A 471 -11.31 15.18 -20.49
CA THR A 471 -11.32 14.03 -21.40
C THR A 471 -10.24 13.04 -20.98
N GLY A 472 -10.44 11.75 -21.21
CA GLY A 472 -9.42 10.72 -20.98
C GLY A 472 -9.69 9.46 -21.78
N ASP A 473 -8.64 8.68 -22.05
CA ASP A 473 -8.71 7.37 -22.69
C ASP A 473 -8.22 6.31 -21.68
N GLY A 474 -8.89 5.16 -21.58
CA GLY A 474 -8.60 4.14 -20.56
C GLY A 474 -8.80 2.71 -21.05
N ASN A 475 -7.78 1.86 -20.90
CA ASN A 475 -7.78 0.46 -21.34
C ASN A 475 -8.64 -0.41 -20.40
N ILE A 476 -9.23 -1.49 -20.95
CA ILE A 476 -10.08 -2.44 -20.21
C ILE A 476 -9.59 -3.87 -20.45
N VAL A 477 -9.42 -4.63 -19.36
CA VAL A 477 -8.98 -6.03 -19.37
C VAL A 477 -10.16 -7.00 -19.52
N ASP A 478 -11.24 -6.79 -18.76
CA ASP A 478 -12.46 -7.60 -18.86
C ASP A 478 -13.72 -6.75 -18.92
N LEU A 479 -14.72 -7.28 -19.61
CA LEU A 479 -16.06 -6.75 -19.74
C LEU A 479 -17.06 -7.91 -19.66
N ASN A 480 -18.06 -7.76 -18.79
CA ASN A 480 -19.16 -8.68 -18.58
C ASN A 480 -20.51 -7.97 -18.77
N LEU A 481 -21.49 -8.67 -19.33
CA LEU A 481 -22.89 -8.23 -19.42
C LEU A 481 -23.78 -9.31 -18.82
N THR A 482 -24.29 -9.05 -17.62
CA THR A 482 -25.04 -10.03 -16.83
C THR A 482 -26.45 -10.26 -17.39
N LYS A 483 -27.10 -11.36 -16.95
CA LYS A 483 -28.47 -11.71 -17.36
C LYS A 483 -29.52 -10.67 -16.95
N LYS A 484 -29.32 -9.97 -15.83
CA LYS A 484 -30.18 -8.82 -15.45
C LYS A 484 -29.88 -7.57 -16.26
N GLY A 485 -28.74 -7.47 -16.94
CA GLY A 485 -28.30 -6.28 -17.66
C GLY A 485 -27.49 -5.29 -16.81
N TYR A 486 -26.59 -5.79 -15.97
CA TYR A 486 -25.43 -5.03 -15.49
C TYR A 486 -24.29 -5.18 -16.49
N PHE A 487 -23.69 -4.07 -16.90
CA PHE A 487 -22.53 -4.00 -17.80
C PHE A 487 -21.33 -3.62 -16.94
N ILE A 488 -20.57 -4.63 -16.51
CA ILE A 488 -19.49 -4.54 -15.51
C ILE A 488 -18.16 -4.63 -16.25
N TYR A 489 -17.22 -3.72 -15.95
CA TYR A 489 -15.92 -3.67 -16.61
C TYR A 489 -14.76 -3.45 -15.63
N THR A 490 -13.62 -4.03 -15.98
CA THR A 490 -12.37 -3.94 -15.21
C THR A 490 -11.38 -3.11 -16.02
N ASN A 491 -11.07 -1.89 -15.55
CA ASN A 491 -10.00 -1.08 -16.14
C ASN A 491 -8.66 -1.84 -16.00
N GLU A 492 -7.72 -1.61 -16.91
CA GLU A 492 -6.39 -2.25 -16.85
C GLU A 492 -5.60 -1.88 -15.58
N PHE A 493 -5.86 -0.68 -15.02
CA PHE A 493 -5.31 -0.23 -13.75
C PHE A 493 -6.38 0.45 -12.89
N THR A 494 -6.42 0.08 -11.60
CA THR A 494 -7.27 0.72 -10.59
C THR A 494 -6.56 1.96 -10.06
N VAL A 495 -7.14 3.15 -10.27
CA VAL A 495 -6.68 4.39 -9.62
C VAL A 495 -6.88 4.30 -8.10
N MET A 496 -6.00 4.91 -7.30
CA MET A 496 -6.15 4.92 -5.85
C MET A 496 -7.55 5.42 -5.44
N HIS A 497 -8.18 4.71 -4.50
CA HIS A 497 -9.56 4.93 -4.03
C HIS A 497 -10.67 4.68 -5.08
N GLY A 498 -10.35 4.05 -6.22
CA GLY A 498 -11.35 3.50 -7.15
C GLY A 498 -11.88 2.13 -6.71
N SER A 499 -13.09 1.77 -7.16
CA SER A 499 -13.64 0.41 -7.04
C SER A 499 -12.86 -0.59 -7.89
N LEU A 500 -12.87 -1.87 -7.50
CA LEU A 500 -12.18 -2.95 -8.23
C LEU A 500 -12.80 -3.17 -9.62
N ARG A 501 -14.12 -2.94 -9.73
CA ARG A 501 -14.85 -2.96 -11.00
C ARG A 501 -15.82 -1.80 -11.10
N GLU A 502 -15.98 -1.29 -12.31
CA GLU A 502 -16.92 -0.23 -12.65
C GLU A 502 -18.15 -0.82 -13.37
N TYR A 503 -19.31 -0.15 -13.30
CA TYR A 503 -20.54 -0.72 -13.87
C TYR A 503 -21.55 0.31 -14.42
N PHE A 504 -22.47 -0.19 -15.25
CA PHE A 504 -23.70 0.48 -15.65
C PHE A 504 -24.92 -0.46 -15.51
N ARG A 505 -26.05 0.06 -15.02
CA ARG A 505 -27.36 -0.61 -15.09
C ARG A 505 -27.99 -0.30 -16.44
N LEU A 506 -27.89 -1.21 -17.41
CA LEU A 506 -28.37 -0.94 -18.78
C LEU A 506 -29.82 -1.36 -19.01
N LYS A 507 -30.29 -2.40 -18.33
CA LYS A 507 -31.67 -2.86 -18.44
C LYS A 507 -32.42 -2.46 -17.16
N PRO A 508 -33.25 -1.39 -17.18
CA PRO A 508 -33.92 -0.94 -15.97
C PRO A 508 -34.89 -2.01 -15.45
N LEU A 509 -34.98 -2.10 -14.13
CA LEU A 509 -36.05 -2.85 -13.46
C LEU A 509 -37.44 -2.30 -13.84
N PRO A 510 -38.52 -3.10 -13.71
CA PRO A 510 -39.88 -2.61 -13.86
C PRO A 510 -40.10 -1.34 -13.02
N GLN A 511 -40.82 -0.35 -13.56
CA GLN A 511 -41.00 0.95 -12.88
C GLN A 511 -41.39 0.79 -11.41
N LYS A 512 -42.34 -0.11 -11.11
CA LYS A 512 -42.80 -0.31 -9.73
C LYS A 512 -41.72 -0.91 -8.82
N CYS A 513 -40.87 -1.78 -9.35
CA CYS A 513 -39.72 -2.33 -8.61
C CYS A 513 -38.66 -1.24 -8.34
N ARG A 514 -38.42 -0.32 -9.29
CA ARG A 514 -37.56 0.86 -9.04
C ARG A 514 -38.12 1.76 -7.94
N GLU A 515 -39.41 2.11 -8.03
CA GLU A 515 -40.10 2.89 -6.99
C GLU A 515 -40.04 2.22 -5.60
N LEU A 516 -40.13 0.89 -5.53
CA LEU A 516 -40.04 0.15 -4.27
C LEU A 516 -38.59 0.03 -3.77
N THR A 517 -37.61 -0.04 -4.66
CA THR A 517 -36.18 0.01 -4.29
C THR A 517 -35.84 1.36 -3.69
N GLU A 518 -36.10 2.45 -4.43
CA GLU A 518 -35.80 3.83 -4.02
C GLU A 518 -36.47 4.21 -2.69
N LYS A 519 -37.69 3.72 -2.45
CA LYS A 519 -38.50 4.04 -1.27
C LYS A 519 -38.19 3.19 -0.04
N TYR A 520 -37.77 1.93 -0.21
CA TYR A 520 -37.72 0.94 0.89
C TYR A 520 -36.41 0.13 1.01
N ILE A 521 -35.44 0.29 0.10
CA ILE A 521 -34.18 -0.51 0.08
C ILE A 521 -32.94 0.35 -0.20
N SER A 522 -33.05 1.37 -1.05
CA SER A 522 -31.98 2.35 -1.27
C SER A 522 -31.67 3.09 0.03
N GLY A 523 -30.37 3.16 0.35
CA GLY A 523 -29.91 3.68 1.64
C GLY A 523 -29.79 2.64 2.76
N LEU A 524 -30.30 1.41 2.59
CA LEU A 524 -29.97 0.32 3.50
C LEU A 524 -28.64 -0.35 3.11
N SER A 525 -27.83 -0.71 4.10
CA SER A 525 -26.53 -1.35 3.91
C SER A 525 -26.59 -2.87 4.10
N TYR A 526 -25.71 -3.57 3.38
CA TYR A 526 -25.35 -4.97 3.63
C TYR A 526 -23.98 -5.11 4.33
N VAL A 527 -23.32 -3.98 4.65
CA VAL A 527 -21.96 -3.93 5.20
C VAL A 527 -21.94 -3.39 6.63
N ASP A 528 -22.71 -2.34 6.91
CA ASP A 528 -22.64 -1.60 8.18
C ASP A 528 -23.52 -2.20 9.31
N TYR A 529 -24.38 -3.19 9.00
CA TYR A 529 -25.22 -3.91 9.96
C TYR A 529 -25.85 -5.18 9.35
N GLU A 530 -26.23 -6.12 10.21
CA GLU A 530 -26.69 -7.46 9.81
C GLU A 530 -28.17 -7.57 9.37
N LEU A 531 -28.94 -6.47 9.41
CA LEU A 531 -30.39 -6.49 9.19
C LEU A 531 -30.82 -7.24 7.91
N LEU A 532 -30.04 -7.12 6.84
CA LEU A 532 -30.31 -7.79 5.55
C LEU A 532 -29.60 -9.15 5.41
N LEU A 533 -28.61 -9.45 6.27
CA LEU A 533 -27.81 -10.67 6.26
C LEU A 533 -28.41 -11.82 7.08
N ASN A 534 -29.42 -11.55 7.92
CA ASN A 534 -30.00 -12.53 8.84
C ASN A 534 -31.53 -12.68 8.75
N ASN A 535 -32.03 -13.87 9.11
CA ASN A 535 -33.45 -14.23 9.12
C ASN A 535 -34.13 -13.72 10.40
N TRP A 536 -35.10 -12.82 10.29
CA TRP A 536 -35.79 -12.23 11.45
C TRP A 536 -37.28 -11.95 11.22
N ASP A 537 -38.01 -11.90 12.33
CA ASP A 537 -39.44 -11.62 12.44
C ASP A 537 -39.70 -10.69 13.64
N GLN A 538 -40.97 -10.52 14.03
CA GLN A 538 -41.38 -9.65 15.14
C GLN A 538 -40.81 -10.07 16.52
N GLU A 539 -40.41 -11.34 16.69
CA GLU A 539 -39.80 -11.81 17.95
C GLU A 539 -38.28 -11.59 17.96
N ARG A 540 -37.64 -11.54 16.78
CA ARG A 540 -36.18 -11.52 16.61
C ARG A 540 -35.57 -10.18 16.20
N VAL A 541 -36.33 -9.30 15.54
CA VAL A 541 -35.81 -8.04 14.94
C VAL A 541 -35.06 -7.15 15.94
N ALA A 542 -35.41 -7.22 17.23
CA ALA A 542 -34.76 -6.48 18.30
C ALA A 542 -33.24 -6.76 18.43
N ALA A 543 -32.74 -7.90 17.95
CA ALA A 543 -31.32 -8.23 17.95
C ALA A 543 -30.53 -7.57 16.79
N TYR A 544 -31.21 -7.07 15.75
CA TYR A 544 -30.61 -6.56 14.52
C TYR A 544 -30.85 -5.05 14.31
N VAL A 545 -31.33 -4.35 15.34
CA VAL A 545 -31.51 -2.89 15.35
C VAL A 545 -30.43 -2.22 16.20
N ASN A 546 -29.75 -1.22 15.63
CA ASN A 546 -28.66 -0.48 16.28
C ASN A 546 -28.67 1.01 15.84
N THR A 547 -27.73 1.81 16.35
CA THR A 547 -27.70 3.26 16.08
C THR A 547 -27.15 3.62 14.71
N SER A 548 -26.32 2.76 14.10
CA SER A 548 -25.94 2.85 12.67
C SER A 548 -27.15 2.73 11.75
N LEU A 549 -27.97 1.68 11.92
CA LEU A 549 -29.20 1.47 11.15
C LEU A 549 -30.19 2.62 11.32
N PHE A 550 -30.31 3.19 12.52
CA PHE A 550 -31.15 4.36 12.75
C PHE A 550 -30.78 5.54 11.84
N LEU A 551 -29.49 5.77 11.52
CA LEU A 551 -29.12 6.85 10.61
C LEU A 551 -29.67 6.66 9.20
N ASP A 552 -29.68 5.43 8.69
CA ASP A 552 -30.27 5.13 7.38
C ASP A 552 -31.78 5.20 7.40
N ILE A 553 -32.42 4.66 8.44
CA ILE A 553 -33.88 4.73 8.62
C ILE A 553 -34.34 6.19 8.79
N TYR A 554 -33.58 7.02 9.51
CA TYR A 554 -33.83 8.45 9.63
C TYR A 554 -33.64 9.17 8.29
N ARG A 555 -32.57 8.86 7.55
CA ARG A 555 -32.32 9.39 6.19
C ARG A 555 -33.46 9.04 5.23
N ILE A 556 -33.91 7.78 5.22
CA ILE A 556 -35.04 7.29 4.40
C ILE A 556 -36.35 7.98 4.79
N LYS A 557 -36.62 8.19 6.08
CA LYS A 557 -37.86 8.82 6.57
C LYS A 557 -37.90 10.34 6.38
N THR A 558 -36.77 11.03 6.46
CA THR A 558 -36.73 12.51 6.55
C THR A 558 -36.02 13.22 5.39
N GLY A 559 -35.18 12.51 4.64
CA GLY A 559 -34.24 13.09 3.67
C GLY A 559 -33.10 13.90 4.30
N GLY A 560 -32.88 13.80 5.62
CA GLY A 560 -31.91 14.59 6.37
C GLY A 560 -31.08 13.77 7.39
N ILE A 561 -30.31 14.50 8.19
CA ILE A 561 -29.51 13.98 9.32
C ILE A 561 -30.22 14.41 10.62
N PRO A 562 -30.29 13.57 11.67
CA PRO A 562 -30.91 13.96 12.93
C PRO A 562 -30.18 15.12 13.61
N GLU A 563 -30.92 15.99 14.30
CA GLU A 563 -30.33 16.91 15.27
C GLU A 563 -29.84 16.10 16.49
N LEU A 564 -28.64 16.44 16.98
CA LEU A 564 -27.94 15.72 18.04
C LEU A 564 -27.80 16.63 19.27
N GLU A 565 -28.02 16.07 20.46
CA GLU A 565 -27.79 16.77 21.72
C GLU A 565 -26.50 16.24 22.35
N ASN A 566 -25.54 17.14 22.61
CA ASN A 566 -24.18 16.79 23.07
C ASN A 566 -23.45 15.72 22.22
N GLY A 567 -23.82 15.59 20.94
CA GLY A 567 -23.30 14.57 20.01
C GLY A 567 -23.97 13.19 20.13
N ARG A 568 -24.94 13.02 21.02
CA ARG A 568 -25.77 11.80 21.18
C ARG A 568 -27.12 11.97 20.50
N ILE A 569 -27.83 10.86 20.27
CA ILE A 569 -29.15 10.81 19.64
C ILE A 569 -30.22 10.89 20.76
N PRO A 570 -31.09 11.93 20.81
CA PRO A 570 -32.11 12.03 21.85
C PRO A 570 -33.08 10.84 21.84
N ALA A 571 -33.40 10.28 23.00
CA ALA A 571 -34.18 9.05 23.09
C ALA A 571 -35.59 9.17 22.48
N GLU A 572 -36.26 10.31 22.64
CA GLU A 572 -37.57 10.56 22.00
C GLU A 572 -37.48 10.42 20.46
N VAL A 573 -36.38 10.87 19.85
CA VAL A 573 -36.17 10.79 18.40
C VAL A 573 -35.84 9.36 17.97
N PHE A 574 -34.92 8.70 18.67
CA PHE A 574 -34.53 7.31 18.37
C PHE A 574 -35.71 6.33 18.52
N GLU A 575 -36.38 6.37 19.67
CA GLU A 575 -37.47 5.45 20.02
C GLU A 575 -38.68 5.66 19.13
N SER A 576 -39.04 6.90 18.82
CA SER A 576 -40.12 7.23 17.89
C SER A 576 -39.84 6.68 16.49
N VAL A 577 -38.64 6.93 15.93
CA VAL A 577 -38.29 6.46 14.58
C VAL A 577 -38.19 4.93 14.52
N MET A 578 -37.55 4.29 15.49
CA MET A 578 -37.30 2.85 15.44
C MET A 578 -38.54 1.99 15.78
N THR A 579 -39.42 2.42 16.70
CA THR A 579 -40.69 1.71 16.97
C THR A 579 -41.76 1.96 15.88
N GLU A 580 -41.60 3.02 15.07
CA GLU A 580 -42.39 3.19 13.86
C GLU A 580 -41.86 2.29 12.74
N ALA A 581 -40.55 2.29 12.48
CA ALA A 581 -39.91 1.53 11.40
C ALA A 581 -39.84 0.00 11.63
N PHE A 582 -39.85 -0.48 12.88
CA PHE A 582 -39.77 -1.91 13.21
C PHE A 582 -40.79 -2.31 14.28
N PRO A 583 -41.22 -3.59 14.34
CA PRO A 583 -42.10 -4.12 15.38
C PRO A 583 -41.35 -4.37 16.70
N VAL A 584 -40.68 -3.33 17.21
CA VAL A 584 -39.94 -3.31 18.49
C VAL A 584 -40.66 -2.43 19.51
N THR A 585 -40.40 -2.70 20.79
CA THR A 585 -40.82 -1.84 21.90
C THR A 585 -39.69 -0.93 22.38
N VAL A 586 -40.04 0.16 23.05
CA VAL A 586 -39.08 1.04 23.74
C VAL A 586 -38.20 0.25 24.72
N GLU A 587 -38.77 -0.70 25.45
CA GLU A 587 -38.03 -1.55 26.41
C GLU A 587 -36.97 -2.42 25.71
N GLN A 588 -37.30 -2.99 24.54
CA GLN A 588 -36.32 -3.73 23.72
C GLN A 588 -35.21 -2.81 23.16
N LEU A 589 -35.55 -1.61 22.70
CA LEU A 589 -34.56 -0.65 22.20
C LEU A 589 -33.59 -0.21 23.30
N ARG A 590 -34.10 0.09 24.51
CA ARG A 590 -33.25 0.48 25.64
C ARG A 590 -32.30 -0.63 26.07
N ASN A 591 -32.80 -1.87 26.11
CA ASN A 591 -32.00 -3.04 26.48
C ASN A 591 -30.94 -3.41 25.42
N ASN A 592 -31.17 -3.12 24.14
CA ASN A 592 -30.36 -3.66 23.03
C ASN A 592 -29.51 -2.61 22.28
N CYS A 593 -29.79 -1.31 22.42
CA CYS A 593 -29.13 -0.24 21.65
C CYS A 593 -28.28 0.72 22.52
N HIS A 594 -27.91 0.32 23.74
CA HIS A 594 -27.09 1.11 24.68
C HIS A 594 -27.72 2.46 25.07
N TYR A 595 -28.98 2.44 25.54
CA TYR A 595 -29.63 3.62 26.12
C TYR A 595 -28.93 4.05 27.42
N GLU A 596 -28.76 5.36 27.61
CA GLU A 596 -28.26 5.96 28.86
C GLU A 596 -29.41 6.65 29.62
N GLU A 597 -29.59 6.32 30.91
CA GLU A 597 -30.65 6.92 31.73
C GLU A 597 -30.34 8.37 32.15
N GLU A 598 -29.08 8.73 32.39
CA GLU A 598 -28.72 10.08 32.87
C GLU A 598 -28.85 11.19 31.81
N SER A 599 -28.68 10.86 30.53
CA SER A 599 -28.76 11.80 29.40
C SER A 599 -30.03 11.66 28.56
N GLU A 600 -30.90 10.68 28.87
CA GLU A 600 -32.06 10.28 28.07
C GLU A 600 -31.72 10.13 26.57
N SER A 601 -30.63 9.42 26.24
CA SER A 601 -30.09 9.38 24.86
C SER A 601 -29.36 8.07 24.47
N TYR A 602 -29.11 7.90 23.18
CA TYR A 602 -28.41 6.77 22.57
C TYR A 602 -27.09 7.22 21.89
N PRO A 603 -26.03 6.37 21.89
CA PRO A 603 -24.74 6.72 21.30
C PRO A 603 -24.77 6.77 19.77
N LEU A 604 -24.12 7.77 19.17
CA LEU A 604 -24.00 7.90 17.72
C LEU A 604 -22.87 7.01 17.16
N GLN A 605 -23.21 5.81 16.70
CA GLN A 605 -22.37 5.08 15.75
C GLN A 605 -22.63 5.63 14.35
N ARG A 606 -21.59 6.02 13.61
CA ARG A 606 -21.70 6.47 12.22
C ARG A 606 -21.23 5.37 11.28
N ALA A 607 -22.16 4.94 10.43
CA ALA A 607 -21.90 4.17 9.22
C ALA A 607 -21.65 5.11 8.03
N CYS A 608 -20.90 4.66 7.04
CA CYS A 608 -20.55 5.51 5.90
C CYS A 608 -21.81 5.91 5.12
N ALA A 609 -22.01 7.22 4.88
CA ALA A 609 -23.18 7.74 4.16
C ALA A 609 -23.26 7.35 2.67
N LYS A 610 -22.29 6.58 2.16
CA LYS A 610 -22.23 6.07 0.78
C LYS A 610 -22.61 4.59 0.79
N GLN A 611 -23.71 4.24 0.15
CA GLN A 611 -24.05 2.84 -0.10
C GLN A 611 -22.96 2.19 -0.97
N PHE A 612 -22.22 1.24 -0.41
CA PHE A 612 -21.22 0.44 -1.11
C PHE A 612 -21.88 -0.81 -1.74
N ALA A 613 -21.09 -1.56 -2.50
CA ALA A 613 -21.47 -2.92 -2.88
C ALA A 613 -21.13 -3.90 -1.73
N PRO A 614 -22.01 -4.87 -1.42
CA PRO A 614 -23.22 -5.21 -2.15
C PRO A 614 -24.41 -4.31 -1.79
N PHE A 615 -25.26 -4.00 -2.78
CA PHE A 615 -26.45 -3.16 -2.62
C PHE A 615 -27.71 -3.84 -3.16
N GLY A 616 -28.86 -3.66 -2.50
CA GLY A 616 -30.11 -4.35 -2.83
C GLY A 616 -30.91 -3.67 -3.96
N GLU A 617 -31.40 -4.47 -4.92
CA GLU A 617 -32.44 -4.05 -5.87
C GLU A 617 -33.71 -4.90 -5.69
N VAL A 618 -34.90 -4.29 -5.62
CA VAL A 618 -36.18 -5.05 -5.65
C VAL A 618 -36.34 -5.62 -7.06
N VAL A 619 -36.41 -6.94 -7.21
CA VAL A 619 -36.60 -7.60 -8.52
C VAL A 619 -38.06 -7.93 -8.81
N ASP A 620 -38.83 -8.29 -7.77
CA ASP A 620 -40.26 -8.62 -7.85
C ASP A 620 -40.97 -8.25 -6.54
N TYR A 621 -42.30 -8.20 -6.52
CA TYR A 621 -43.08 -7.90 -5.31
C TYR A 621 -44.48 -8.54 -5.31
N ARG A 622 -45.04 -8.74 -4.12
CA ARG A 622 -46.38 -9.28 -3.89
C ARG A 622 -47.17 -8.37 -2.95
N GLU A 623 -48.31 -7.89 -3.43
CA GLU A 623 -49.31 -7.21 -2.60
C GLU A 623 -50.11 -8.27 -1.81
N ASN A 624 -50.11 -8.18 -0.48
CA ASN A 624 -50.83 -9.11 0.38
C ASN A 624 -52.23 -8.57 0.73
N GLY A 625 -53.19 -9.47 0.97
CA GLY A 625 -54.61 -9.12 1.15
C GLY A 625 -54.96 -8.38 2.45
N ASP A 626 -53.97 -8.09 3.29
CA ASP A 626 -54.05 -7.32 4.53
C ASP A 626 -53.54 -5.86 4.37
N GLY A 627 -52.89 -5.53 3.25
CA GLY A 627 -52.28 -4.22 2.99
C GLY A 627 -50.76 -4.21 3.08
N THR A 628 -50.11 -5.30 3.52
CA THR A 628 -48.65 -5.42 3.51
C THR A 628 -48.11 -5.72 2.11
N LEU A 629 -46.83 -5.41 1.89
CA LEU A 629 -46.09 -5.78 0.69
C LEU A 629 -45.00 -6.78 1.05
N THR A 630 -44.85 -7.84 0.27
CA THR A 630 -43.62 -8.63 0.26
C THR A 630 -42.75 -8.18 -0.90
N LEU A 631 -41.53 -7.74 -0.61
CA LEU A 631 -40.51 -7.38 -1.58
C LEU A 631 -39.57 -8.57 -1.77
N PHE A 632 -39.28 -8.92 -3.01
CA PHE A 632 -38.18 -9.82 -3.36
C PHE A 632 -37.01 -8.98 -3.82
N VAL A 633 -35.95 -8.96 -3.02
CA VAL A 633 -34.76 -8.13 -3.22
C VAL A 633 -33.58 -9.03 -3.53
N GLU A 634 -32.72 -8.63 -4.45
CA GLU A 634 -31.46 -9.32 -4.73
C GLU A 634 -30.29 -8.32 -4.63
N ALA A 635 -29.23 -8.72 -3.92
CA ALA A 635 -28.08 -7.88 -3.68
C ALA A 635 -27.06 -8.00 -4.81
N VAL A 636 -26.59 -6.86 -5.33
CA VAL A 636 -25.68 -6.78 -6.47
C VAL A 636 -24.29 -6.40 -6.01
N TRP A 637 -23.27 -7.12 -6.46
CA TRP A 637 -21.87 -6.90 -6.06
C TRP A 637 -20.93 -6.78 -7.28
N PRO A 638 -20.82 -5.58 -7.89
CA PRO A 638 -20.06 -5.39 -9.12
C PRO A 638 -18.57 -5.69 -8.98
N ASP A 639 -17.96 -5.38 -7.82
CA ASP A 639 -16.55 -5.70 -7.53
C ASP A 639 -16.26 -7.21 -7.64
N TYR A 640 -17.21 -8.08 -7.31
CA TYR A 640 -17.12 -9.54 -7.47
C TYR A 640 -17.83 -10.05 -8.75
N ASN A 641 -18.15 -9.15 -9.69
CA ASN A 641 -18.73 -9.47 -11.00
C ASN A 641 -20.09 -10.19 -10.97
N THR A 642 -20.83 -10.10 -9.85
CA THR A 642 -22.14 -10.76 -9.65
C THR A 642 -23.29 -9.76 -9.53
N ASP A 643 -24.45 -10.12 -10.08
CA ASP A 643 -25.72 -9.40 -9.93
C ASP A 643 -26.70 -10.06 -8.94
N CYS A 644 -26.24 -11.08 -8.18
CA CYS A 644 -26.98 -11.71 -7.10
C CYS A 644 -26.03 -12.40 -6.09
N ALA A 645 -25.68 -11.70 -5.00
CA ALA A 645 -24.92 -12.24 -3.86
C ALA A 645 -25.81 -12.75 -2.72
N TYR A 646 -26.95 -12.08 -2.52
CA TYR A 646 -27.99 -12.42 -1.53
C TYR A 646 -29.37 -12.30 -2.18
N LYS A 647 -30.35 -13.08 -1.71
CA LYS A 647 -31.77 -12.84 -1.99
C LYS A 647 -32.55 -12.66 -0.69
N ASN A 648 -33.45 -11.69 -0.65
CA ASN A 648 -34.23 -11.36 0.53
C ASN A 648 -35.75 -11.38 0.22
N GLU A 649 -36.55 -12.07 1.04
CA GLU A 649 -38.01 -11.91 1.11
C GLU A 649 -38.33 -10.99 2.29
N ILE A 650 -38.48 -9.69 2.03
CA ILE A 650 -38.73 -8.66 3.06
C ILE A 650 -40.22 -8.33 3.09
N LEU A 651 -40.84 -8.40 4.26
CA LEU A 651 -42.23 -8.00 4.48
C LEU A 651 -42.27 -6.57 5.02
N VAL A 652 -43.05 -5.68 4.41
CA VAL A 652 -43.24 -4.29 4.87
C VAL A 652 -44.72 -3.90 4.97
N GLU A 653 -45.04 -3.08 5.97
CA GLU A 653 -46.31 -2.37 6.13
C GLU A 653 -46.12 -0.93 5.63
N PRO A 654 -46.64 -0.57 4.44
CA PRO A 654 -46.43 0.75 3.85
C PRO A 654 -47.33 1.82 4.48
N PHE A 655 -46.80 3.04 4.67
CA PHE A 655 -47.55 4.19 5.21
C PHE A 655 -47.83 5.27 4.15
N ASP A 656 -48.90 6.05 4.39
CA ASP A 656 -49.42 7.09 3.47
C ASP A 656 -48.45 8.26 3.24
N ASP A 657 -47.52 8.51 4.16
CA ASP A 657 -46.58 9.63 4.13
C ASP A 657 -45.36 9.39 3.23
N GLY A 658 -45.05 8.13 2.91
CA GLY A 658 -43.84 7.73 2.19
C GLY A 658 -42.97 6.72 2.94
N SER A 659 -43.20 6.48 4.23
CA SER A 659 -42.43 5.53 5.02
C SER A 659 -43.01 4.09 4.97
N CYS A 660 -42.42 3.18 5.75
CA CYS A 660 -42.99 1.86 6.06
C CYS A 660 -42.45 1.33 7.39
N ARG A 661 -43.10 0.28 7.90
CA ARG A 661 -42.56 -0.60 8.94
C ARG A 661 -42.07 -1.91 8.31
N TYR A 662 -40.83 -2.30 8.57
CA TYR A 662 -40.28 -3.60 8.16
C TYR A 662 -40.69 -4.68 9.18
N LEU A 663 -41.39 -5.72 8.74
CA LEU A 663 -42.04 -6.72 9.60
C LEU A 663 -41.29 -8.06 9.70
N SER A 664 -40.55 -8.45 8.65
CA SER A 664 -39.68 -9.62 8.64
C SER A 664 -38.68 -9.56 7.49
N ASN A 665 -37.50 -10.16 7.65
CA ASN A 665 -36.59 -10.53 6.56
C ASN A 665 -36.41 -12.05 6.55
N LYS A 666 -36.41 -12.66 5.36
CA LYS A 666 -35.77 -13.96 5.14
C LYS A 666 -34.67 -13.79 4.12
N VAL A 667 -33.54 -14.43 4.35
CA VAL A 667 -32.38 -14.36 3.45
C VAL A 667 -32.01 -15.75 2.93
N GLU A 668 -31.96 -15.88 1.61
CA GLU A 668 -31.23 -16.92 0.91
C GLU A 668 -29.86 -16.33 0.57
N LYS A 669 -28.85 -16.64 1.39
CA LYS A 669 -27.45 -16.39 1.03
C LYS A 669 -27.15 -17.32 -0.15
N THR A 670 -26.72 -16.76 -1.29
CA THR A 670 -26.37 -17.57 -2.47
C THR A 670 -24.91 -18.04 -2.46
N GLY A 671 -24.15 -17.65 -1.43
CA GLY A 671 -22.89 -18.28 -1.02
C GLY A 671 -23.04 -19.11 0.27
N THR A 672 -21.92 -19.53 0.86
CA THR A 672 -21.84 -20.45 2.02
C THR A 672 -22.28 -19.78 3.32
N ASP A 673 -22.96 -20.52 4.20
CA ASP A 673 -23.40 -20.03 5.51
C ASP A 673 -22.54 -20.54 6.68
N ARG A 674 -22.13 -19.62 7.56
CA ARG A 674 -21.26 -19.85 8.71
C ARG A 674 -21.96 -20.59 9.86
N GLU A 675 -23.22 -20.25 10.17
CA GLU A 675 -23.97 -20.89 11.26
C GLU A 675 -24.29 -22.34 10.91
N VAL A 676 -24.70 -22.60 9.66
CA VAL A 676 -24.97 -23.96 9.17
C VAL A 676 -23.73 -24.84 9.26
N LEU A 677 -22.56 -24.34 8.85
CA LEU A 677 -21.31 -25.08 9.00
C LEU A 677 -20.91 -25.31 10.47
N ALA A 678 -21.25 -24.39 11.38
CA ALA A 678 -21.00 -24.55 12.81
C ALA A 678 -21.91 -25.63 13.43
N ASP A 679 -23.19 -25.66 13.07
CA ASP A 679 -24.18 -26.67 13.50
C ASP A 679 -23.86 -28.07 12.94
N GLU A 680 -23.28 -28.16 11.74
CA GLU A 680 -22.69 -29.39 11.21
C GLU A 680 -21.40 -29.83 11.96
N GLY A 681 -20.92 -28.99 12.89
CA GLY A 681 -19.80 -29.27 13.78
C GLY A 681 -18.42 -28.94 13.19
N ASN A 682 -18.35 -28.23 12.06
CA ASN A 682 -17.07 -27.86 11.44
C ASN A 682 -16.32 -26.83 12.30
N ILE A 683 -14.98 -26.86 12.26
CA ILE A 683 -14.17 -25.83 12.92
C ILE A 683 -14.17 -24.60 12.02
N LEU A 684 -14.52 -23.44 12.57
CA LEU A 684 -14.57 -22.18 11.83
C LEU A 684 -13.73 -21.12 12.54
N LEU A 685 -12.83 -20.45 11.83
CA LEU A 685 -12.06 -19.30 12.34
C LEU A 685 -13.00 -18.18 12.81
N GLY A 686 -12.60 -17.40 13.82
CA GLY A 686 -13.38 -16.28 14.38
C GLY A 686 -13.74 -15.20 13.36
N VAL A 687 -14.69 -14.32 13.68
CA VAL A 687 -14.94 -13.11 12.87
C VAL A 687 -13.99 -12.00 13.32
N SER A 688 -13.75 -11.90 14.63
CA SER A 688 -12.64 -11.16 15.22
C SER A 688 -11.52 -12.09 15.72
N ASP A 689 -10.38 -11.49 16.05
CA ASP A 689 -9.24 -12.14 16.72
C ASP A 689 -9.54 -12.62 18.15
N TYR A 690 -10.69 -12.24 18.70
CA TYR A 690 -11.06 -12.50 20.10
C TYR A 690 -12.18 -13.54 20.22
N ASP A 691 -13.00 -13.72 19.17
CA ASP A 691 -14.05 -14.74 19.09
C ASP A 691 -13.54 -16.17 19.30
N GLY A 692 -12.31 -16.46 18.84
CA GLY A 692 -11.83 -17.83 18.69
C GLY A 692 -12.62 -18.64 17.65
N MET A 693 -12.43 -19.95 17.65
CA MET A 693 -13.06 -20.85 16.68
C MET A 693 -14.44 -21.34 17.14
N ALA A 694 -15.39 -21.46 16.21
CA ALA A 694 -16.55 -22.31 16.46
C ALA A 694 -16.09 -23.78 16.50
N ASN A 695 -16.65 -24.58 17.42
CA ASN A 695 -16.22 -25.95 17.70
C ASN A 695 -14.71 -26.09 18.04
N TYR A 696 -14.12 -25.09 18.70
CA TYR A 696 -12.69 -25.03 19.01
C TYR A 696 -12.15 -26.26 19.76
N GLU A 697 -12.99 -26.95 20.55
CA GLU A 697 -12.61 -28.15 21.28
C GLU A 697 -12.17 -29.29 20.34
N ARG A 698 -12.62 -29.27 19.07
CA ARG A 698 -12.14 -30.19 18.04
C ARG A 698 -10.72 -29.85 17.57
N MET A 699 -10.35 -28.57 17.54
CA MET A 699 -8.99 -28.11 17.23
C MET A 699 -8.06 -28.37 18.41
N GLU A 700 -8.51 -28.12 19.64
CA GLU A 700 -7.76 -28.52 20.85
C GLU A 700 -7.50 -30.04 20.86
N ALA A 701 -8.52 -30.87 20.58
CA ALA A 701 -8.37 -32.33 20.48
C ALA A 701 -7.60 -32.83 19.22
N PHE A 702 -7.17 -31.92 18.33
CA PHE A 702 -6.17 -32.17 17.29
C PHE A 702 -4.77 -31.79 17.78
N LEU A 703 -4.61 -30.62 18.38
CA LEU A 703 -3.35 -30.13 18.94
C LEU A 703 -2.85 -31.02 20.09
N GLU A 704 -3.71 -31.44 21.02
CA GLU A 704 -3.38 -32.41 22.09
C GLU A 704 -2.80 -33.72 21.55
N LYS A 705 -3.29 -34.20 20.40
CA LYS A 705 -2.77 -35.42 19.74
C LYS A 705 -1.44 -35.16 19.05
N ALA A 706 -1.28 -33.99 18.44
CA ALA A 706 -0.02 -33.60 17.84
C ALA A 706 1.10 -33.46 18.90
N GLU A 707 0.79 -32.86 20.07
CA GLU A 707 1.71 -32.87 21.22
C GLU A 707 2.02 -34.29 21.74
N ALA A 708 1.05 -35.20 21.70
CA ALA A 708 1.23 -36.61 22.07
C ALA A 708 2.01 -37.44 21.04
N GLY A 709 2.30 -36.91 19.85
CA GLY A 709 2.92 -37.66 18.75
C GLY A 709 1.97 -38.62 18.02
N GLU A 710 0.65 -38.46 18.18
CA GLU A 710 -0.36 -39.24 17.46
C GLU A 710 -0.71 -38.58 16.13
N ALA A 711 -0.60 -39.34 15.02
CA ALA A 711 -0.96 -38.83 13.70
C ALA A 711 -2.45 -38.45 13.62
N CYS A 712 -2.73 -37.22 13.17
CA CYS A 712 -4.05 -36.60 13.22
C CYS A 712 -4.25 -35.57 12.10
N GLU A 713 -5.51 -35.20 11.85
CA GLU A 713 -5.92 -34.20 10.87
C GLU A 713 -7.04 -33.30 11.43
N ALA A 714 -7.11 -32.06 10.97
CA ALA A 714 -8.19 -31.12 11.27
C ALA A 714 -8.49 -30.24 10.05
N GLU A 715 -9.77 -30.04 9.76
CA GLU A 715 -10.23 -29.07 8.74
C GLU A 715 -10.80 -27.83 9.45
N VAL A 716 -10.29 -26.66 9.08
CA VAL A 716 -10.70 -25.35 9.59
C VAL A 716 -11.16 -24.49 8.42
N TYR A 717 -12.35 -23.89 8.54
CA TYR A 717 -12.95 -23.06 7.51
C TYR A 717 -12.88 -21.57 7.90
N GLU A 718 -12.51 -20.72 6.96
CA GLU A 718 -12.63 -19.27 7.05
C GLU A 718 -13.76 -18.85 6.12
N ILE A 719 -14.83 -18.23 6.64
CA ILE A 719 -15.98 -17.82 5.83
C ILE A 719 -15.86 -16.34 5.54
N HIS A 720 -15.74 -15.99 4.27
CA HIS A 720 -15.58 -14.63 3.80
C HIS A 720 -16.95 -13.91 3.74
N ALA A 721 -16.93 -12.57 3.71
CA ALA A 721 -18.14 -11.75 3.66
C ALA A 721 -18.95 -11.87 2.34
N ASP A 722 -18.42 -12.53 1.31
CA ASP A 722 -19.12 -12.90 0.06
C ASP A 722 -19.74 -14.31 0.11
N GLY A 723 -19.58 -15.04 1.21
CA GLY A 723 -19.95 -16.45 1.31
C GLY A 723 -18.99 -17.39 0.55
N GLY A 724 -17.89 -16.88 -0.01
CA GLY A 724 -16.71 -17.68 -0.32
C GLY A 724 -16.06 -18.21 0.96
N TYR A 725 -15.09 -19.11 0.82
CA TYR A 725 -14.36 -19.64 1.96
C TYR A 725 -12.91 -20.01 1.67
N GLY A 726 -12.04 -19.75 2.64
CA GLY A 726 -10.78 -20.45 2.80
C GLY A 726 -11.01 -21.79 3.52
N LYS A 727 -10.31 -22.83 3.11
CA LYS A 727 -10.32 -24.13 3.80
C LYS A 727 -8.89 -24.60 4.08
N TYR A 728 -8.52 -24.52 5.34
CA TYR A 728 -7.27 -25.05 5.88
C TYR A 728 -7.44 -26.52 6.25
N ARG A 729 -6.53 -27.38 5.82
CA ARG A 729 -6.45 -28.80 6.23
C ARG A 729 -5.10 -29.04 6.89
N PHE A 730 -5.08 -29.02 8.22
CA PHE A 730 -3.90 -29.36 9.00
C PHE A 730 -3.74 -30.87 9.07
N HIS A 731 -2.54 -31.37 8.77
CA HIS A 731 -2.20 -32.79 8.83
C HIS A 731 -0.88 -32.97 9.58
N PHE A 732 -0.89 -33.79 10.62
CA PHE A 732 0.28 -34.16 11.42
C PHE A 732 0.56 -35.66 11.28
N ASP A 733 1.78 -36.03 10.85
CA ASP A 733 2.14 -37.43 10.56
C ASP A 733 2.64 -38.23 11.78
N GLY A 734 2.71 -37.59 12.95
CA GLY A 734 3.35 -38.10 14.18
C GLY A 734 4.72 -37.48 14.47
N GLN A 735 5.29 -36.70 13.53
CA GLN A 735 6.53 -35.95 13.70
C GLN A 735 6.47 -34.55 13.08
N ASN A 736 5.90 -34.41 11.88
CA ASN A 736 5.87 -33.17 11.08
C ASN A 736 4.42 -32.72 10.86
N MET A 737 4.19 -31.40 10.82
CA MET A 737 2.88 -30.83 10.48
C MET A 737 2.95 -30.13 9.11
N ARG A 738 1.85 -30.17 8.36
CA ARG A 738 1.64 -29.41 7.12
C ARG A 738 0.22 -28.87 7.06
N VAL A 739 -0.01 -27.90 6.19
CA VAL A 739 -1.33 -27.33 5.92
C VAL A 739 -1.59 -27.20 4.42
N ASP A 740 -2.69 -27.79 3.96
CA ASP A 740 -3.28 -27.48 2.65
C ASP A 740 -4.22 -26.27 2.83
N LEU A 741 -4.24 -25.32 1.90
CA LEU A 741 -5.21 -24.21 1.84
C LEU A 741 -5.91 -24.18 0.48
N ASP A 742 -7.21 -24.52 0.45
CA ASP A 742 -8.08 -24.25 -0.70
C ASP A 742 -8.71 -22.85 -0.55
N VAL A 743 -8.78 -22.06 -1.62
CA VAL A 743 -9.54 -20.80 -1.64
C VAL A 743 -10.67 -20.89 -2.65
N VAL A 744 -11.92 -20.69 -2.20
CA VAL A 744 -13.14 -20.83 -2.99
C VAL A 744 -13.95 -19.54 -3.00
N THR A 745 -14.25 -19.03 -4.20
CA THR A 745 -15.12 -17.87 -4.45
C THR A 745 -16.32 -18.28 -5.30
N TRP A 746 -17.25 -17.36 -5.59
CA TRP A 746 -18.47 -17.64 -6.35
C TRP A 746 -18.52 -16.92 -7.70
N ASP A 747 -19.05 -17.61 -8.72
CA ASP A 747 -19.30 -17.09 -10.07
C ASP A 747 -20.76 -17.34 -10.51
N THR A 748 -21.09 -16.87 -11.72
CA THR A 748 -22.37 -17.08 -12.41
C THR A 748 -22.77 -18.54 -12.72
N GLN A 749 -21.90 -19.53 -12.47
CA GLN A 749 -22.15 -20.96 -12.67
C GLN A 749 -21.97 -21.79 -11.38
N GLY A 750 -21.20 -21.34 -10.39
CA GLY A 750 -21.09 -21.97 -9.07
C GLY A 750 -19.84 -21.54 -8.29
N PRO A 751 -19.38 -22.36 -7.33
CA PRO A 751 -18.13 -22.10 -6.63
C PRO A 751 -16.92 -22.39 -7.54
N ILE A 752 -15.94 -21.48 -7.55
CA ILE A 752 -14.66 -21.60 -8.27
C ILE A 752 -13.52 -21.67 -7.25
N SER A 753 -12.62 -22.65 -7.42
CA SER A 753 -11.33 -22.67 -6.72
C SER A 753 -10.39 -21.65 -7.37
N MET A 754 -10.00 -20.63 -6.63
CA MET A 754 -9.08 -19.56 -7.07
C MET A 754 -7.61 -19.97 -6.95
N GLY A 755 -7.31 -20.84 -5.99
CA GLY A 755 -5.97 -21.37 -5.70
C GLY A 755 -6.05 -22.51 -4.71
N ASN A 756 -5.06 -23.39 -4.74
CA ASN A 756 -4.85 -24.44 -3.75
C ASN A 756 -3.35 -24.46 -3.44
N TYR A 757 -2.98 -24.30 -2.17
CA TYR A 757 -1.61 -24.16 -1.70
C TYR A 757 -1.29 -25.28 -0.70
N GLU A 758 -0.04 -25.74 -0.66
CA GLU A 758 0.45 -26.71 0.33
C GLU A 758 1.75 -26.18 0.93
N TYR A 759 1.81 -26.12 2.26
CA TYR A 759 2.99 -25.68 3.02
C TYR A 759 3.31 -26.70 4.12
N GLN A 760 4.59 -26.97 4.37
CA GLN A 760 4.96 -27.59 5.65
C GLN A 760 4.92 -26.53 6.77
N ILE A 761 4.98 -26.97 8.02
CA ILE A 761 5.07 -26.11 9.20
C ILE A 761 6.35 -26.50 9.94
N GLU A 762 7.34 -25.61 9.97
CA GLU A 762 8.62 -25.85 10.64
C GLU A 762 8.43 -26.06 12.14
N ASN A 763 7.68 -25.14 12.75
CA ASN A 763 7.47 -25.08 14.19
C ASN A 763 6.05 -24.55 14.48
N TRP A 764 5.50 -25.01 15.59
CA TRP A 764 4.20 -24.55 16.08
C TRP A 764 4.15 -24.61 17.61
N SER A 765 3.18 -23.91 18.19
CA SER A 765 2.93 -23.88 19.63
C SER A 765 1.46 -23.59 19.91
N TYR A 766 0.98 -23.98 21.10
CA TYR A 766 -0.36 -23.61 21.58
C TYR A 766 -0.24 -22.93 22.94
N THR A 767 -0.76 -21.71 23.09
CA THR A 767 -0.60 -20.93 24.33
C THR A 767 -1.74 -21.17 25.31
N GLU A 768 -1.51 -20.90 26.61
CA GLU A 768 -2.55 -21.03 27.64
C GLU A 768 -3.78 -20.14 27.37
N LYS A 769 -3.63 -19.03 26.64
CA LYS A 769 -4.73 -18.15 26.21
C LYS A 769 -5.59 -18.76 25.08
N GLY A 770 -5.04 -19.73 24.35
CA GLY A 770 -5.69 -20.35 23.20
C GLY A 770 -5.25 -19.81 21.83
N TRP A 771 -4.05 -19.22 21.73
CA TRP A 771 -3.44 -18.89 20.45
C TRP A 771 -2.68 -20.10 19.88
N PHE A 772 -3.00 -20.49 18.64
CA PHE A 772 -2.21 -21.44 17.85
C PHE A 772 -1.15 -20.66 17.07
N SER A 773 0.07 -20.70 17.61
CA SER A 773 1.35 -20.27 17.03
C SER A 773 1.79 -21.19 15.88
N TYR A 774 2.05 -20.76 14.64
CA TYR A 774 2.86 -21.55 13.71
C TYR A 774 3.67 -20.74 12.71
N THR A 775 4.83 -21.27 12.33
CA THR A 775 5.68 -20.78 11.23
C THR A 775 5.54 -21.73 10.04
N LEU A 776 5.12 -21.19 8.90
CA LEU A 776 5.15 -21.92 7.64
C LEU A 776 6.60 -22.15 7.19
N ASP A 777 6.86 -23.35 6.65
CA ASP A 777 8.01 -23.62 5.77
C ASP A 777 7.73 -22.94 4.41
N VAL A 778 7.84 -21.61 4.42
CA VAL A 778 8.03 -20.79 3.23
C VAL A 778 9.54 -20.63 3.00
N PRO A 779 10.02 -20.51 1.76
CA PRO A 779 11.45 -20.38 1.53
C PRO A 779 11.97 -19.05 2.09
N GLU A 780 12.98 -19.12 2.96
CA GLU A 780 13.64 -17.99 3.65
C GLU A 780 14.77 -17.33 2.80
N PRO A 781 15.28 -16.13 3.18
CA PRO A 781 16.16 -15.37 2.32
C PRO A 781 17.53 -16.03 2.29
N PRO A 782 18.03 -16.44 1.11
CA PRO A 782 17.96 -15.67 -0.12
C PRO A 782 17.06 -16.26 -1.20
N GLU A 783 16.20 -17.24 -0.89
CA GLU A 783 15.54 -18.02 -1.93
C GLU A 783 14.61 -17.14 -2.78
N VAL A 784 13.97 -16.08 -2.23
CA VAL A 784 12.93 -15.29 -2.95
C VAL A 784 13.16 -13.61 -2.84
N SER A 785 12.61 -12.32 -3.15
CA SER A 785 11.43 -11.23 -3.44
C SER A 785 10.46 -10.50 -2.41
N GLU A 786 9.21 -10.88 -2.06
CA GLU A 786 8.55 -10.30 -0.84
C GLU A 786 8.21 -11.34 0.25
N VAL A 787 8.52 -11.05 1.53
CA VAL A 787 8.46 -11.99 2.68
C VAL A 787 7.01 -12.25 3.01
N ILE A 788 6.52 -13.40 2.55
CA ILE A 788 5.28 -14.00 3.04
C ILE A 788 5.40 -14.04 4.56
N GLN A 789 4.37 -13.58 5.27
CA GLN A 789 4.36 -13.63 6.74
C GLN A 789 4.28 -15.10 7.19
N ASP A 790 5.46 -15.72 7.27
CA ASP A 790 5.79 -17.05 7.80
C ASP A 790 5.00 -17.37 9.07
N GLN A 791 4.93 -16.37 9.95
CA GLN A 791 4.36 -16.47 11.27
C GLN A 791 2.86 -16.17 11.24
N VAL A 792 2.07 -17.23 11.26
CA VAL A 792 0.61 -17.18 11.40
C VAL A 792 0.24 -17.36 12.87
N MET A 793 -0.70 -16.55 13.35
CA MET A 793 -1.37 -16.78 14.65
C MET A 793 -2.87 -16.91 14.43
N MET A 794 -3.46 -18.02 14.88
CA MET A 794 -4.91 -18.25 14.87
C MET A 794 -5.45 -18.30 16.30
N ARG A 795 -6.55 -17.59 16.58
CA ARG A 795 -7.26 -17.73 17.86
C ARG A 795 -8.09 -19.01 17.81
N VAL A 796 -7.73 -20.01 18.61
CA VAL A 796 -8.51 -21.25 18.75
C VAL A 796 -9.55 -21.08 19.84
N ARG A 797 -9.14 -20.82 21.08
CA ARG A 797 -10.09 -20.69 22.20
C ARG A 797 -10.69 -19.28 22.25
N PRO A 798 -12.01 -19.12 22.42
CA PRO A 798 -12.62 -17.80 22.65
C PRO A 798 -11.95 -17.06 23.81
N MET A 799 -11.84 -15.74 23.67
CA MET A 799 -11.57 -14.83 24.78
C MET A 799 -12.76 -14.81 25.75
N ARG A 800 -12.51 -14.47 27.03
CA ARG A 800 -13.60 -14.34 28.01
C ARG A 800 -14.52 -13.19 27.59
N GLU A 801 -15.83 -13.41 27.55
CA GLU A 801 -16.80 -12.50 26.93
C GLU A 801 -16.71 -11.05 27.44
N ASP A 802 -16.62 -10.85 28.75
CA ASP A 802 -16.44 -9.54 29.37
C ASP A 802 -15.10 -8.87 29.01
N TYR A 803 -14.02 -9.65 28.91
CA TYR A 803 -12.72 -9.16 28.46
C TYR A 803 -12.72 -8.85 26.95
N ARG A 804 -13.37 -9.67 26.12
CA ARG A 804 -13.54 -9.41 24.67
C ARG A 804 -14.31 -8.12 24.46
N ASN A 805 -15.50 -8.01 25.03
CA ASN A 805 -16.39 -6.87 24.81
C ASN A 805 -15.69 -5.57 25.24
N PHE A 806 -14.99 -5.56 26.38
CA PHE A 806 -14.15 -4.41 26.79
C PHE A 806 -13.02 -4.11 25.78
N THR A 807 -12.34 -5.15 25.28
CA THR A 807 -11.23 -5.01 24.33
C THR A 807 -11.70 -4.43 23.00
N GLU A 808 -12.79 -4.95 22.43
CA GLU A 808 -13.35 -4.53 21.15
C GLU A 808 -14.00 -3.13 21.22
N GLU A 809 -14.70 -2.82 22.31
CA GLU A 809 -15.37 -1.52 22.51
C GLU A 809 -14.37 -0.39 22.81
N TRP A 810 -13.38 -0.63 23.69
CA TRP A 810 -12.53 0.44 24.23
C TRP A 810 -11.07 0.39 23.77
N LEU A 811 -10.47 -0.78 23.58
CA LEU A 811 -9.04 -0.88 23.31
C LEU A 811 -8.68 -0.98 21.82
N VAL A 812 -9.48 -1.68 21.02
CA VAL A 812 -9.26 -1.84 19.57
C VAL A 812 -9.29 -0.50 18.81
N PRO A 813 -10.25 0.43 19.06
CA PRO A 813 -10.28 1.72 18.37
C PRO A 813 -9.12 2.66 18.70
N VAL A 814 -8.40 2.39 19.79
CA VAL A 814 -7.15 3.09 20.13
C VAL A 814 -5.94 2.36 19.54
N GLY A 815 -5.80 1.08 19.87
CA GLY A 815 -4.69 0.23 19.45
C GLY A 815 -3.30 0.72 19.87
N TYR A 816 -2.26 0.00 19.44
CA TYR A 816 -0.88 0.44 19.61
C TYR A 816 -0.38 1.29 18.43
N GLN A 817 -1.05 1.25 17.27
CA GLN A 817 -0.66 2.07 16.11
C GLN A 817 -1.11 3.53 16.28
N ARG A 818 -0.52 4.45 15.51
CA ARG A 818 -0.96 5.86 15.30
C ARG A 818 -0.91 6.81 16.50
N ASN A 819 -0.78 6.28 17.71
CA ASN A 819 -0.74 6.97 19.00
C ASN A 819 0.32 6.31 19.92
N ASN A 820 0.54 6.85 21.12
CA ASN A 820 1.52 6.31 22.08
C ASN A 820 0.94 5.97 23.48
N MET A 821 -0.36 6.02 23.68
CA MET A 821 -1.02 5.97 25.00
C MET A 821 -0.86 4.62 25.72
N PHE A 822 -0.81 3.51 24.97
CA PHE A 822 -0.54 2.17 25.50
C PHE A 822 0.96 1.81 25.52
N SER A 823 1.84 2.71 25.07
CA SER A 823 3.28 2.46 24.90
C SER A 823 4.20 3.37 25.73
N ILE A 824 3.65 4.21 26.61
CA ILE A 824 4.44 5.05 27.54
C ILE A 824 3.84 5.02 28.95
N GLU A 825 4.69 5.30 29.95
CA GLU A 825 4.25 5.69 31.29
C GLU A 825 3.57 7.07 31.24
N TRP A 826 2.34 7.17 31.72
CA TRP A 826 1.65 8.45 31.94
C TRP A 826 0.56 8.33 33.02
N ASP A 827 0.24 9.43 33.67
CA ASP A 827 -0.83 9.51 34.68
C ASP A 827 -1.57 10.86 34.60
N SER A 828 -2.67 11.01 35.31
CA SER A 828 -3.49 12.24 35.36
C SER A 828 -2.76 13.54 35.78
N GLN A 829 -1.49 13.48 36.22
CA GLN A 829 -0.62 14.62 36.53
C GLN A 829 0.55 14.75 35.52
N HIS A 830 0.85 13.71 34.75
CA HIS A 830 1.98 13.61 33.82
C HIS A 830 1.52 13.11 32.44
N MET A 831 0.87 13.98 31.67
CA MET A 831 0.38 13.71 30.31
C MET A 831 1.20 14.41 29.21
N GLU A 832 2.28 15.11 29.57
CA GLU A 832 3.06 15.99 28.67
C GLU A 832 3.84 15.26 27.54
N LYS A 833 3.74 13.92 27.49
CA LYS A 833 4.36 13.04 26.50
C LYS A 833 3.37 12.33 25.58
N LEU A 834 2.05 12.51 25.79
CA LEU A 834 1.05 11.91 24.92
C LEU A 834 1.06 12.60 23.55
N ASP A 835 0.95 11.81 22.48
CA ASP A 835 0.70 12.34 21.14
C ASP A 835 -0.79 12.64 20.99
N PHE A 836 -1.25 13.75 21.57
CA PHE A 836 -2.64 14.21 21.46
C PHE A 836 -3.10 14.35 20.00
N ASN A 837 -2.21 14.77 19.09
CA ASN A 837 -2.51 14.92 17.67
C ASN A 837 -2.72 13.56 16.99
N GLY A 838 -1.97 12.52 17.39
CA GLY A 838 -2.20 11.14 16.97
C GLY A 838 -3.43 10.49 17.63
N LEU A 839 -3.66 10.76 18.92
CA LEU A 839 -4.81 10.25 19.69
C LEU A 839 -6.16 10.77 19.19
N TYR A 840 -6.19 11.89 18.48
CA TYR A 840 -7.43 12.40 17.89
C TYR A 840 -8.06 11.41 16.89
N GLU A 841 -7.26 10.61 16.18
CA GLU A 841 -7.78 9.56 15.30
C GLU A 841 -8.46 8.44 16.09
N ALA A 842 -7.80 7.97 17.15
CA ALA A 842 -8.33 6.96 18.07
C ALA A 842 -9.62 7.42 18.75
N PHE A 843 -9.64 8.66 19.23
CA PHE A 843 -10.82 9.23 19.88
C PHE A 843 -11.92 9.63 18.88
N TYR A 844 -11.60 9.88 17.61
CA TYR A 844 -12.59 9.96 16.54
C TYR A 844 -13.26 8.60 16.32
N MET A 845 -12.48 7.53 16.22
CA MET A 845 -13.02 6.18 16.09
C MET A 845 -13.88 5.77 17.31
N LEU A 846 -13.43 6.04 18.54
CA LEU A 846 -14.23 5.84 19.77
C LEU A 846 -15.49 6.72 19.90
N SER A 847 -15.63 7.79 19.10
CA SER A 847 -16.78 8.72 19.20
C SER A 847 -17.68 8.74 17.97
N CYS A 848 -17.25 8.14 16.86
CA CYS A 848 -17.95 8.14 15.59
C CYS A 848 -17.98 6.76 14.91
N GLY A 849 -17.06 5.83 15.20
CA GLY A 849 -16.88 4.59 14.43
C GLY A 849 -16.20 4.76 13.07
N GLU A 850 -15.95 6.00 12.64
CA GLU A 850 -15.32 6.33 11.36
C GLU A 850 -13.79 6.42 11.47
N VAL A 851 -13.08 6.13 10.37
CA VAL A 851 -11.66 6.48 10.21
C VAL A 851 -11.53 7.99 10.00
N PHE A 852 -10.58 8.63 10.67
CA PHE A 852 -10.29 10.05 10.47
C PHE A 852 -9.47 10.28 9.19
N GLU A 853 -9.86 11.30 8.41
CA GLU A 853 -9.14 11.74 7.21
C GLU A 853 -8.68 13.20 7.34
N SER A 854 -7.37 13.45 7.29
CA SER A 854 -6.81 14.80 7.47
C SER A 854 -7.06 15.76 6.30
N ASP A 855 -7.39 15.23 5.13
CA ASP A 855 -7.54 16.00 3.89
C ASP A 855 -8.81 16.88 3.89
N ASP A 856 -9.83 16.51 4.67
CA ASP A 856 -11.00 17.35 4.96
C ASP A 856 -10.67 18.55 5.87
N PHE A 857 -9.51 18.51 6.55
CA PHE A 857 -9.04 19.52 7.50
C PHE A 857 -7.75 20.23 7.05
N PRO A 858 -7.70 20.87 5.85
CA PRO A 858 -6.49 21.44 5.25
C PRO A 858 -5.94 22.71 5.97
N LYS A 859 -6.41 22.99 7.18
CA LYS A 859 -5.94 24.04 8.09
C LYS A 859 -5.72 23.53 9.52
N GLY A 860 -5.73 22.21 9.72
CA GLY A 860 -5.86 21.60 11.04
C GLY A 860 -7.31 21.54 11.52
N ILE A 861 -7.52 20.74 12.55
CA ILE A 861 -8.81 20.48 13.23
C ILE A 861 -9.23 21.73 14.02
N PRO A 862 -10.51 22.17 13.98
CA PRO A 862 -10.99 23.29 14.79
C PRO A 862 -10.70 23.09 16.29
N ALA A 863 -10.19 24.13 16.97
CA ALA A 863 -9.73 23.97 18.35
C ALA A 863 -10.81 23.51 19.33
N GLU A 864 -12.06 23.92 19.12
CA GLU A 864 -13.22 23.52 19.93
C GLU A 864 -13.52 22.03 19.81
N GLU A 865 -13.55 21.49 18.58
CA GLU A 865 -13.76 20.06 18.30
C GLU A 865 -12.62 19.19 18.86
N PHE A 866 -11.37 19.62 18.70
CA PHE A 866 -10.20 18.93 19.25
C PHE A 866 -10.23 18.90 20.78
N GLU A 867 -10.47 20.05 21.40
CA GLU A 867 -10.52 20.20 22.86
C GLU A 867 -11.61 19.34 23.49
N GLU A 868 -12.84 19.40 22.94
CA GLU A 868 -13.99 18.68 23.51
C GLU A 868 -13.84 17.16 23.37
N ARG A 869 -13.29 16.68 22.26
CA ARG A 869 -13.00 15.25 22.09
C ARG A 869 -11.89 14.77 23.03
N MET A 870 -10.84 15.56 23.26
CA MET A 870 -9.79 15.24 24.23
C MET A 870 -10.30 15.25 25.68
N LEU A 871 -11.11 16.26 26.04
CA LEU A 871 -11.75 16.41 27.36
C LEU A 871 -12.68 15.25 27.71
N LYS A 872 -13.30 14.60 26.72
CA LYS A 872 -14.18 13.44 26.93
C LYS A 872 -13.40 12.21 27.41
N TYR A 873 -12.28 11.90 26.77
CA TYR A 873 -11.54 10.64 26.99
C TYR A 873 -10.31 10.78 27.92
N LEU A 874 -9.85 12.00 28.25
CA LEU A 874 -8.69 12.26 29.12
C LEU A 874 -8.96 13.35 30.18
N PRO A 875 -8.40 13.24 31.41
CA PRO A 875 -8.58 14.21 32.50
C PRO A 875 -7.72 15.49 32.35
N ILE A 876 -7.64 16.05 31.14
CA ILE A 876 -6.78 17.19 30.78
C ILE A 876 -7.59 18.50 30.63
N THR A 877 -6.96 19.68 30.69
CA THR A 877 -7.63 20.98 30.45
C THR A 877 -7.31 21.57 29.08
N ARG A 878 -8.13 22.52 28.61
CA ARG A 878 -7.93 23.25 27.34
C ARG A 878 -6.61 24.02 27.33
N GLU A 879 -6.16 24.52 28.48
CA GLU A 879 -4.87 25.20 28.63
C GLU A 879 -3.70 24.24 28.40
N SER A 880 -3.71 23.06 29.05
CA SER A 880 -2.68 22.04 28.86
C SER A 880 -2.65 21.46 27.45
N LEU A 881 -3.82 21.27 26.81
CA LEU A 881 -3.89 20.84 25.41
C LEU A 881 -3.22 21.86 24.47
N ARG A 882 -3.39 23.16 24.71
CA ARG A 882 -2.72 24.23 23.95
C ARG A 882 -1.22 24.39 24.26
N GLU A 883 -0.73 23.73 25.32
CA GLU A 883 0.70 23.70 25.68
C GLU A 883 1.41 22.44 25.16
N TYR A 884 0.72 21.29 25.08
CA TYR A 884 1.34 20.00 24.75
C TYR A 884 1.00 19.46 23.34
N ALA A 885 -0.11 19.88 22.74
CA ALA A 885 -0.49 19.50 21.39
C ALA A 885 -0.14 20.60 20.38
N ALA A 886 0.01 20.24 19.10
CA ALA A 886 0.44 21.14 18.02
C ALA A 886 -0.62 22.21 17.68
N TYR A 887 -0.78 23.21 18.55
CA TYR A 887 -1.81 24.25 18.48
C TYR A 887 -1.36 25.48 17.68
N ASN A 888 -2.23 25.97 16.78
CA ASN A 888 -2.00 27.16 15.96
C ASN A 888 -2.92 28.30 16.37
N GLU A 889 -2.43 29.21 17.22
CA GLU A 889 -3.17 30.39 17.70
C GLU A 889 -3.72 31.28 16.57
N ALA A 890 -3.02 31.38 15.44
CA ALA A 890 -3.42 32.23 14.32
C ALA A 890 -4.53 31.61 13.44
N ALA A 891 -4.69 30.29 13.49
CA ALA A 891 -5.75 29.55 12.80
C ALA A 891 -6.88 29.09 13.73
N ASN A 892 -6.65 29.11 15.05
CA ASN A 892 -7.53 28.52 16.08
C ASN A 892 -7.84 27.05 15.78
N SER A 893 -6.78 26.28 15.50
CA SER A 893 -6.83 24.87 15.12
C SER A 893 -5.62 24.09 15.64
N TYR A 894 -5.72 22.75 15.66
CA TYR A 894 -4.62 21.83 15.96
C TYR A 894 -4.16 21.12 14.70
N GLY A 895 -2.86 20.88 14.55
CA GLY A 895 -2.30 20.16 13.41
C GLY A 895 -2.76 18.70 13.32
N CYS A 896 -2.98 18.21 12.11
CA CYS A 896 -3.32 16.83 11.81
C CYS A 896 -2.56 16.35 10.56
N ALA A 897 -2.28 15.05 10.48
CA ALA A 897 -1.61 14.44 9.33
C ALA A 897 -1.90 12.94 9.26
N ASN A 898 -2.54 12.50 8.18
CA ASN A 898 -2.79 11.09 7.89
C ASN A 898 -1.54 10.22 8.01
N LEU A 899 -1.73 8.98 8.47
CA LEU A 899 -0.69 7.95 8.42
C LEU A 899 -0.45 7.53 6.97
N GLY A 900 0.81 7.53 6.53
CA GLY A 900 1.21 7.10 5.19
C GLY A 900 2.67 6.69 5.12
N CYS A 901 3.11 6.21 3.95
CA CYS A 901 4.39 5.51 3.78
C CYS A 901 5.64 6.33 4.19
N GLY A 902 5.53 7.65 4.29
CA GLY A 902 6.61 8.53 4.75
C GLY A 902 6.67 8.79 6.26
N ASN A 903 5.60 8.56 7.03
CA ASN A 903 5.51 8.93 8.46
C ASN A 903 5.18 7.78 9.44
N TYR A 904 4.77 6.59 8.95
CA TYR A 904 4.58 5.42 9.81
C TYR A 904 5.90 4.84 10.38
N SER A 905 5.77 3.86 11.27
CA SER A 905 6.86 3.07 11.85
C SER A 905 6.70 1.60 11.45
N ALA A 906 7.78 0.96 11.02
CA ALA A 906 7.76 -0.37 10.40
C ALA A 906 7.92 -1.55 11.39
N ASP A 907 8.23 -1.29 12.67
CA ASP A 907 8.34 -2.38 13.66
C ASP A 907 6.98 -3.02 13.93
N ALA A 908 6.92 -4.35 13.80
CA ALA A 908 5.78 -5.20 14.07
C ALA A 908 5.13 -5.01 15.46
N PHE A 909 5.83 -4.44 16.45
CA PHE A 909 5.24 -4.00 17.71
C PHE A 909 4.04 -3.05 17.49
N TRP A 910 4.14 -2.11 16.54
CA TRP A 910 3.07 -1.14 16.26
C TRP A 910 1.88 -1.75 15.50
N THR A 911 1.97 -3.02 15.09
CA THR A 911 0.87 -3.84 14.55
C THR A 911 0.32 -4.84 15.56
N SER A 912 0.65 -4.69 16.85
CA SER A 912 0.07 -5.52 17.91
C SER A 912 -1.38 -5.15 18.17
N ILE A 913 -2.18 -6.13 18.61
CA ILE A 913 -3.55 -5.93 19.08
C ILE A 913 -3.59 -6.06 20.62
N PRO A 914 -4.46 -5.33 21.33
CA PRO A 914 -4.60 -5.46 22.78
C PRO A 914 -5.40 -6.71 23.15
N GLU A 915 -5.01 -7.43 24.21
CA GLU A 915 -5.81 -8.49 24.83
C GLU A 915 -5.89 -8.25 26.34
N VAL A 916 -7.09 -7.94 26.88
CA VAL A 916 -7.32 -7.89 28.33
C VAL A 916 -7.13 -9.28 28.95
N VAL A 917 -6.23 -9.38 29.93
CA VAL A 917 -5.91 -10.62 30.65
C VAL A 917 -6.31 -10.58 32.13
N ASP A 918 -6.45 -9.39 32.72
CA ASP A 918 -7.11 -9.21 34.02
C ASP A 918 -7.84 -7.87 34.12
N MET A 919 -8.89 -7.78 34.93
CA MET A 919 -9.65 -6.54 35.15
C MET A 919 -10.37 -6.56 36.49
N TYR A 920 -10.20 -5.49 37.28
CA TYR A 920 -10.86 -5.34 38.58
C TYR A 920 -11.13 -3.87 38.96
N GLU A 921 -12.17 -3.65 39.76
CA GLU A 921 -12.50 -2.34 40.35
C GLU A 921 -11.61 -2.06 41.58
N ASN A 922 -11.08 -0.84 41.69
CA ASN A 922 -10.25 -0.41 42.83
C ASN A 922 -11.07 -0.04 44.09
N GLY A 923 -12.41 0.03 43.98
CA GLY A 923 -13.32 0.38 45.07
C GLY A 923 -13.46 1.88 45.34
N ASP A 924 -12.93 2.73 44.45
CA ASP A 924 -13.11 4.18 44.41
C ASP A 924 -13.86 4.67 43.15
N GLY A 925 -14.37 3.73 42.33
CA GLY A 925 -14.99 3.98 41.03
C GLY A 925 -14.04 3.81 39.83
N THR A 926 -12.72 3.73 40.06
CA THR A 926 -11.75 3.42 39.00
C THR A 926 -11.58 1.92 38.82
N TRP A 927 -11.20 1.51 37.61
CA TRP A 927 -10.85 0.14 37.24
C TRP A 927 -9.38 0.08 36.83
N THR A 928 -8.71 -1.02 37.21
CA THR A 928 -7.41 -1.40 36.67
C THR A 928 -7.60 -2.55 35.69
N VAL A 929 -7.03 -2.41 34.50
CA VAL A 929 -7.17 -3.34 33.37
C VAL A 929 -5.78 -3.74 32.89
N THR A 930 -5.43 -5.01 33.07
CA THR A 930 -4.15 -5.57 32.64
C THR A 930 -4.29 -6.05 31.20
N VAL A 931 -3.52 -5.44 30.30
CA VAL A 931 -3.55 -5.67 28.86
C VAL A 931 -2.21 -6.24 28.41
N ASP A 932 -2.26 -7.36 27.69
CA ASP A 932 -1.11 -7.89 26.95
C ASP A 932 -1.20 -7.47 25.48
N ALA A 933 -0.07 -7.09 24.88
CA ALA A 933 0.03 -6.84 23.45
C ALA A 933 0.29 -8.16 22.71
N VAL A 934 -0.67 -8.60 21.89
CA VAL A 934 -0.52 -9.75 20.99
C VAL A 934 0.09 -9.29 19.67
N CYS A 935 1.25 -9.83 19.30
CA CYS A 935 2.00 -9.43 18.12
C CYS A 935 2.10 -10.59 17.12
N LYS A 936 1.10 -10.69 16.22
CA LYS A 936 1.01 -11.76 15.19
C LYS A 936 2.31 -11.95 14.42
N ARG A 937 2.89 -10.84 13.94
CA ARG A 937 4.16 -10.75 13.19
C ARG A 937 5.41 -11.16 13.98
N LYS A 938 5.30 -11.53 15.25
CA LYS A 938 6.38 -12.10 16.08
C LYS A 938 5.90 -13.33 16.88
N GLY A 939 4.80 -13.96 16.47
CA GLY A 939 4.31 -15.26 16.95
C GLY A 939 3.87 -15.30 18.41
N THR A 940 3.75 -14.14 19.06
CA THR A 940 3.66 -14.02 20.51
C THR A 940 2.37 -13.36 20.96
N ASP A 941 1.73 -13.97 21.96
CA ASP A 941 0.53 -13.45 22.61
C ASP A 941 0.83 -12.43 23.73
N ARG A 942 2.10 -12.05 23.92
CA ARG A 942 2.54 -11.06 24.90
C ARG A 942 3.94 -10.50 24.57
N ILE A 943 4.01 -9.54 23.64
CA ILE A 943 5.25 -8.77 23.42
C ILE A 943 5.52 -7.76 24.55
N LEU A 944 4.45 -7.19 25.09
CA LEU A 944 4.37 -6.19 26.15
C LEU A 944 3.18 -6.52 27.07
N SER A 945 3.25 -6.08 28.33
CA SER A 945 2.13 -6.05 29.27
C SER A 945 2.05 -4.67 29.91
N HIS A 946 0.86 -4.15 30.13
CA HIS A 946 0.64 -2.88 30.82
C HIS A 946 -0.67 -2.87 31.64
N GLU A 947 -0.77 -1.98 32.61
CA GLU A 947 -1.96 -1.73 33.41
C GLU A 947 -2.53 -0.35 33.05
N LEU A 948 -3.73 -0.34 32.48
CA LEU A 948 -4.52 0.87 32.30
C LEU A 948 -5.34 1.14 33.55
N THR A 949 -5.37 2.40 33.97
CA THR A 949 -6.36 2.89 34.96
C THR A 949 -7.41 3.68 34.21
N VAL A 950 -8.69 3.34 34.39
CA VAL A 950 -9.82 3.96 33.69
C VAL A 950 -10.98 4.25 34.64
N ASP A 951 -11.88 5.15 34.27
CA ASP A 951 -13.20 5.24 34.86
C ASP A 951 -14.31 5.49 33.81
N PHE A 952 -15.55 5.32 34.25
CA PHE A 952 -16.77 5.40 33.44
C PHE A 952 -17.62 6.56 33.97
N PRO A 953 -17.41 7.80 33.49
CA PRO A 953 -18.06 8.99 34.03
C PRO A 953 -19.53 9.15 33.59
N GLU A 954 -19.89 8.58 32.44
CA GLU A 954 -21.22 8.56 31.79
C GLU A 954 -21.43 7.17 31.17
N GLU A 955 -22.68 6.73 30.98
CA GLU A 955 -23.02 5.38 30.50
C GLU A 955 -22.72 5.24 29.00
N GLY A 956 -21.96 4.20 28.65
CA GLY A 956 -21.37 4.06 27.31
C GLY A 956 -20.25 5.08 27.05
N THR A 957 -19.48 5.47 28.07
CA THR A 957 -18.26 6.28 27.92
C THR A 957 -17.12 5.74 28.78
N ILE A 958 -15.89 5.80 28.26
CA ILE A 958 -14.66 5.53 29.02
C ILE A 958 -13.82 6.81 29.11
N ARG A 959 -13.09 6.97 30.21
CA ARG A 959 -12.01 7.95 30.36
C ARG A 959 -10.75 7.24 30.87
N TYR A 960 -9.64 7.50 30.20
CA TYR A 960 -8.33 6.94 30.57
C TYR A 960 -7.65 7.87 31.58
N LEU A 961 -7.18 7.31 32.71
CA LEU A 961 -6.61 8.05 33.84
C LEU A 961 -5.09 7.86 34.00
N GLY A 962 -4.54 6.82 33.37
CA GLY A 962 -3.11 6.54 33.30
C GLY A 962 -2.79 5.19 32.66
N ASN A 963 -1.51 4.97 32.34
CA ASN A 963 -0.95 3.71 31.86
C ASN A 963 0.39 3.43 32.53
N HIS A 964 0.56 2.20 33.05
CA HIS A 964 1.80 1.74 33.66
C HIS A 964 2.35 0.50 32.91
N ILE A 965 3.62 0.55 32.49
CA ILE A 965 4.25 -0.54 31.75
C ILE A 965 4.81 -1.59 32.72
N LEU A 966 4.36 -2.84 32.59
CA LEU A 966 4.77 -3.91 33.49
C LEU A 966 6.12 -4.52 33.09
N ASN A 967 6.83 -5.04 34.11
CA ASN A 967 8.12 -5.73 33.99
C ASN A 967 9.20 -4.84 33.31
N GLU A 968 10.18 -5.45 32.63
CA GLU A 968 11.15 -4.71 31.81
C GLU A 968 10.56 -4.26 30.45
N GLY A 969 9.22 -4.21 30.33
CA GLY A 969 8.49 -4.01 29.06
C GLY A 969 8.88 -2.75 28.30
N ALA A 970 9.17 -1.65 29.01
CA ALA A 970 9.60 -0.39 28.41
C ALA A 970 10.90 -0.49 27.59
N SER A 971 11.75 -1.51 27.82
CA SER A 971 12.95 -1.77 27.01
C SER A 971 12.67 -2.41 25.65
N ARG A 972 11.44 -2.89 25.42
CA ARG A 972 10.99 -3.59 24.21
C ARG A 972 10.16 -2.72 23.27
N ILE A 973 9.81 -1.51 23.72
CA ILE A 973 9.00 -0.56 22.97
C ILE A 973 9.93 0.18 21.98
N PRO A 974 9.69 0.13 20.66
CA PRO A 974 10.52 0.83 19.69
C PRO A 974 10.40 2.36 19.82
N LEU A 975 11.23 3.09 19.07
CA LEU A 975 11.09 4.55 18.99
C LEU A 975 9.74 4.95 18.37
N TYR A 976 8.90 5.62 19.16
CA TYR A 976 7.67 6.25 18.66
C TYR A 976 8.00 7.44 17.76
N ARG A 977 7.16 7.68 16.75
CA ARG A 977 7.37 8.69 15.72
C ARG A 977 6.15 9.61 15.59
N TYR A 978 6.22 10.77 16.23
CA TYR A 978 5.23 11.84 16.11
C TYR A 978 5.02 12.25 14.65
N ARG A 979 3.75 12.42 14.26
CA ARG A 979 3.35 12.74 12.87
C ARG A 979 3.24 14.24 12.60
N VAL A 980 2.97 15.02 13.65
CA VAL A 980 2.94 16.47 13.66
C VAL A 980 4.01 16.94 14.66
N SER A 981 4.72 18.03 14.37
CA SER A 981 5.56 18.67 15.39
C SER A 981 4.67 19.39 16.40
N GLN A 982 4.73 18.95 17.66
CA GLN A 982 4.23 19.69 18.82
C GLN A 982 4.97 21.03 18.94
#